data_AF-A0A978VHQ3-F1
#
_entry.id   AF-A0A978VHQ3-F1
#
_cell.length_a   1.000
_cell.length_b   1.000
_cell.length_c   1.000
_cell.angle_alpha   90.00
_cell.angle_beta   90.00
_cell.angle_gamma   90.00
#
_symmetry.space_group_name_H-M   'P 1'
#
loop_
_entity.id
_entity.type
_entity.pdbx_description
1 polymer ?
#
loop_
_entity_poly.entity_id
_entity_poly.type
_entity_poly.pdbx_seq_one_letter_code
_entity_poly.pdbx_strand_id
1 'polypeptide(L)'
;MASSISIVSAVAVVAWATTYFSYGANMENSSLAFVASIPISETTRDPAALEREAKALQRTGWWSNYVNNSTSPCILPGIICNGAGSVTNISLSGNFNSLLGKKLERFNWSSFPNLVHLDVSGAGLVGSIPAEMGKSSKLIYVDLSWNHLTGQLPLSLGNLSQLQRLTVYHNQINGSIPPELGNLKNLLPLDLGFNNFCGPIPSELGLLTNLTRLYIDGNSIKGELPVSLTNLSQLESFYASSSEIYGSVPLGIWNLKNLKLLVLSNNSLNGNIPIEICNLSKLVTLDLSHNSIGGNIPPQLGKLSQAQTLNFAYNNLTGHIPSFITSVCYAINLSYNCLEGPIPQEVAENILIGAYIGNKELCGQVTDLSKKMASHSIAVLLCFTILAASVSASVSATNRKVGIYELRRDDISANFTNWGATIISLLLPDRHGKLADVVLGYDSVKDYMNDTSYVGSIVGRVANRIGGAQFKLNGTHYKLVANEGKNMLHGGKIGFSDVVWKVKKYHNKGPSPYIIFTYRSFDGEQGFPGDLLVTVTYSLIGDKQLSVSMKAIALNKPTPVSLAQHIYWNIGGHNSGDILSNEIQIFGSHFTPVDSYHIPTGEIASVKGTPYDFLKPHAVGRKINKLDHGYDINYALDGASGQKLKPAALVYDKKSGRVLKLWTNAPGMQFYTSNFLKDVKGKGGFVYQPHAALCLETQGFPDAVNHPNFPSTIVSPGKPYSHQMLLKFSTKSPSA
;
A
#
# COMPACT_ATOMS: atom_id res chain seq x y z
N MET A 1 -1.58 -26.75 38.37
CA MET A 1 -2.84 -26.29 37.73
C MET A 1 -2.50 -25.08 36.89
N ALA A 2 -2.15 -25.30 35.63
CA ALA A 2 -1.64 -24.29 34.72
C ALA A 2 -2.15 -24.65 33.33
N SER A 3 -3.30 -24.09 32.96
CA SER A 3 -3.88 -24.24 31.63
C SER A 3 -5.06 -23.28 31.51
N SER A 4 -4.82 -22.04 31.03
CA SER A 4 -5.77 -21.22 30.26
C SER A 4 -5.39 -19.72 30.20
N ILE A 5 -4.24 -19.36 29.59
CA ILE A 5 -3.99 -17.96 29.16
C ILE A 5 -3.09 -18.01 27.90
N SER A 6 -3.66 -18.29 26.72
CA SER A 6 -2.91 -18.24 25.45
C SER A 6 -3.73 -17.70 24.27
N ILE A 7 -4.79 -16.93 24.52
CA ILE A 7 -5.66 -16.40 23.44
C ILE A 7 -5.79 -14.86 23.47
N VAL A 8 -5.22 -14.16 24.47
CA VAL A 8 -5.45 -12.70 24.62
C VAL A 8 -4.47 -11.84 23.82
N SER A 9 -3.34 -12.39 23.37
CA SER A 9 -2.22 -11.63 22.79
C SER A 9 -2.37 -11.30 21.29
N ALA A 10 -3.37 -11.84 20.59
CA ALA A 10 -3.68 -11.52 19.19
C ALA A 10 -4.78 -10.44 19.04
N VAL A 11 -5.45 -10.06 20.14
CA VAL A 11 -6.59 -9.14 20.11
C VAL A 11 -6.15 -7.67 20.23
N ALA A 12 -4.98 -7.38 20.82
CA ALA A 12 -4.50 -6.01 21.04
C ALA A 12 -3.80 -5.37 19.82
N VAL A 13 -3.27 -6.18 18.88
CA VAL A 13 -2.68 -5.68 17.62
C VAL A 13 -3.75 -5.47 16.54
N VAL A 14 -4.85 -6.22 16.60
CA VAL A 14 -6.00 -6.09 15.69
C VAL A 14 -6.95 -4.97 16.14
N ALA A 15 -7.01 -4.67 17.45
CA ALA A 15 -7.81 -3.55 17.98
C ALA A 15 -7.38 -2.19 17.42
N TRP A 16 -6.10 -2.01 17.02
CA TRP A 16 -5.50 -0.79 16.40
C TRP A 16 -5.98 -0.42 15.02
N ALA A 17 -6.36 -1.44 14.26
CA ALA A 17 -6.85 -1.25 12.91
C ALA A 17 -8.39 -1.15 12.84
N THR A 18 -9.12 -1.66 13.84
CA THR A 18 -10.57 -1.91 13.72
C THR A 18 -11.49 -0.76 14.07
N THR A 19 -11.12 0.19 14.94
CA THR A 19 -12.01 1.32 15.28
C THR A 19 -11.86 2.50 14.29
N TYR A 20 -10.91 2.39 13.33
CA TYR A 20 -10.69 3.35 12.24
C TYR A 20 -11.63 3.11 11.05
N PHE A 21 -12.32 1.96 10.99
CA PHE A 21 -13.17 1.57 9.87
C PHE A 21 -14.69 1.54 10.15
N SER A 22 -15.15 1.79 11.37
CA SER A 22 -16.53 1.48 11.77
C SER A 22 -17.52 2.65 11.88
N TYR A 23 -17.17 3.89 11.57
CA TYR A 23 -18.13 5.03 11.66
C TYR A 23 -18.21 5.98 10.45
N GLY A 24 -17.57 5.65 9.32
CA GLY A 24 -17.65 6.42 8.07
C GLY A 24 -18.43 5.76 6.93
N ALA A 25 -19.03 4.59 7.17
CA ALA A 25 -19.74 3.79 6.16
C ALA A 25 -21.27 3.78 6.32
N ASN A 26 -21.85 4.73 7.06
CA ASN A 26 -23.30 4.91 7.08
C ASN A 26 -23.65 6.35 6.67
N MET A 27 -24.42 6.44 5.59
CA MET A 27 -25.00 7.62 4.95
C MET A 27 -24.14 8.38 3.93
N GLU A 28 -23.86 7.72 2.79
CA GLU A 28 -24.08 8.35 1.47
C GLU A 28 -24.92 7.38 0.63
N ASN A 29 -26.19 7.26 1.03
CA ASN A 29 -27.23 6.63 0.20
C ASN A 29 -28.52 7.45 0.37
N SER A 30 -28.48 8.69 -0.13
CA SER A 30 -29.60 9.61 -0.34
C SER A 30 -28.96 10.93 -0.81
N SER A 31 -28.93 11.33 -2.07
CA SER A 31 -29.98 11.32 -3.07
C SER A 31 -29.36 11.51 -4.46
N LEU A 32 -29.17 10.43 -5.21
CA LEU A 32 -29.26 10.48 -6.66
C LEU A 32 -30.67 10.01 -7.00
N ALA A 33 -31.60 10.96 -6.99
CA ALA A 33 -32.84 10.75 -7.72
C ALA A 33 -32.45 10.35 -9.14
N PHE A 34 -32.86 9.15 -9.55
CA PHE A 34 -32.86 8.75 -10.95
C PHE A 34 -33.58 9.86 -11.73
N VAL A 35 -32.84 10.72 -12.42
CA VAL A 35 -33.41 11.52 -13.50
C VAL A 35 -33.63 10.53 -14.62
N ALA A 36 -34.85 10.02 -14.68
CA ALA A 36 -35.36 9.29 -15.83
C ALA A 36 -35.02 10.07 -17.10
N SER A 37 -34.60 9.34 -18.14
CA SER A 37 -34.35 9.87 -19.47
C SER A 37 -35.62 10.56 -19.98
N ILE A 38 -35.67 11.89 -19.92
CA ILE A 38 -36.74 12.67 -20.52
C ILE A 38 -36.53 12.61 -22.05
N PRO A 39 -37.55 12.26 -22.86
CA PRO A 39 -37.45 12.33 -24.31
C PRO A 39 -37.25 13.78 -24.77
N ILE A 40 -36.46 13.90 -25.83
CA ILE A 40 -35.90 15.13 -26.39
C ILE A 40 -36.99 16.11 -26.84
N SER A 41 -36.84 17.39 -26.45
CA SER A 41 -37.36 18.55 -27.20
C SER A 41 -36.16 19.18 -27.91
N GLU A 42 -36.17 19.22 -29.24
CA GLU A 42 -35.04 19.65 -30.11
C GLU A 42 -34.70 21.16 -30.06
N THR A 43 -35.20 21.92 -29.08
CA THR A 43 -35.25 23.39 -29.15
C THR A 43 -34.15 24.16 -28.38
N THR A 44 -33.11 23.52 -27.83
CA THR A 44 -32.11 24.22 -26.98
C THR A 44 -30.62 24.02 -27.33
N ARG A 45 -30.26 23.35 -28.43
CA ARG A 45 -28.85 23.22 -28.83
C ARG A 45 -28.39 24.50 -29.53
N ASP A 46 -27.39 25.20 -28.99
CA ASP A 46 -26.60 26.22 -29.71
C ASP A 46 -25.36 25.52 -30.32
N PRO A 47 -25.37 25.18 -31.63
CA PRO A 47 -24.27 24.45 -32.26
C PRO A 47 -22.94 25.21 -32.20
N ALA A 48 -23.00 26.55 -32.21
CA ALA A 48 -21.80 27.38 -32.13
C ALA A 48 -21.14 27.32 -30.75
N ALA A 49 -21.92 27.16 -29.67
CA ALA A 49 -21.39 26.96 -28.31
C ALA A 49 -20.68 25.61 -28.17
N LEU A 50 -21.28 24.55 -28.70
CA LEU A 50 -20.70 23.20 -28.63
C LEU A 50 -19.42 23.09 -29.45
N GLU A 51 -19.37 23.75 -30.62
CA GLU A 51 -18.16 23.83 -31.44
C GLU A 51 -17.03 24.60 -30.72
N ARG A 52 -17.36 25.66 -29.97
CA ARG A 52 -16.39 26.39 -29.15
C ARG A 52 -15.78 25.50 -28.06
N GLU A 53 -16.60 24.72 -27.35
CA GLU A 53 -16.13 23.77 -26.33
C GLU A 53 -15.21 22.69 -26.95
N ALA A 54 -15.61 22.09 -28.07
CA ALA A 54 -14.79 21.11 -28.77
C ALA A 54 -13.43 21.68 -29.22
N LYS A 55 -13.42 22.88 -29.83
CA LYS A 55 -12.18 23.56 -30.21
C LYS A 55 -11.31 23.92 -29.00
N ALA A 56 -11.92 24.31 -27.89
CA ALA A 56 -11.20 24.60 -26.65
C ALA A 56 -10.52 23.34 -26.08
N LEU A 57 -11.21 22.19 -26.05
CA LEU A 57 -10.61 20.92 -25.65
C LEU A 57 -9.47 20.51 -26.59
N GLN A 58 -9.62 20.68 -27.91
CA GLN A 58 -8.54 20.36 -28.86
C GLN A 58 -7.28 21.20 -28.62
N ARG A 59 -7.42 22.50 -28.34
CA ARG A 59 -6.29 23.41 -28.08
C ARG A 59 -5.48 23.04 -26.84
N THR A 60 -6.09 22.37 -25.86
CA THR A 60 -5.37 21.86 -24.68
C THR A 60 -4.31 20.81 -25.07
N GLY A 61 -4.55 20.07 -26.16
CA GLY A 61 -3.74 18.91 -26.57
C GLY A 61 -3.90 17.71 -25.64
N TRP A 62 -4.90 17.70 -24.75
CA TRP A 62 -5.14 16.62 -23.77
C TRP A 62 -5.71 15.35 -24.41
N TRP A 63 -6.42 15.48 -25.52
CA TRP A 63 -7.00 14.40 -26.31
C TRP A 63 -6.35 14.25 -27.69
N SER A 64 -5.06 14.60 -27.83
CA SER A 64 -4.36 14.57 -29.13
C SER A 64 -4.35 13.19 -29.82
N ASN A 65 -4.56 12.12 -29.06
CA ASN A 65 -4.60 10.74 -29.57
C ASN A 65 -6.02 10.31 -30.04
N TYR A 66 -7.04 11.17 -29.86
CA TYR A 66 -8.45 10.87 -30.12
C TYR A 66 -9.07 11.76 -31.22
N VAL A 67 -8.24 12.36 -32.08
CA VAL A 67 -8.69 13.29 -33.12
C VAL A 67 -9.44 12.54 -34.23
N ASN A 68 -10.77 12.46 -34.09
CA ASN A 68 -11.69 12.38 -35.21
C ASN A 68 -12.26 13.79 -35.45
N ASN A 69 -12.62 14.11 -36.71
CA ASN A 69 -13.29 15.35 -37.14
C ASN A 69 -14.70 15.56 -36.51
N SER A 70 -14.99 14.97 -35.36
CA SER A 70 -16.28 15.10 -34.68
C SER A 70 -16.40 16.48 -34.04
N THR A 71 -17.56 17.09 -34.23
CA THR A 71 -17.93 18.40 -33.68
C THR A 71 -18.43 18.34 -32.23
N SER A 72 -18.68 17.14 -31.68
CA SER A 72 -19.18 16.98 -30.31
C SER A 72 -18.06 16.63 -29.33
N PRO A 73 -17.86 17.40 -28.24
CA PRO A 73 -16.88 17.06 -27.20
C PRO A 73 -17.27 15.84 -26.36
N CYS A 74 -18.57 15.47 -26.36
CA CYS A 74 -19.14 14.45 -25.47
C CYS A 74 -18.76 13.01 -25.83
N ILE A 75 -18.12 12.80 -26.98
CA ILE A 75 -17.60 11.49 -27.39
C ILE A 75 -16.18 11.24 -26.85
N LEU A 76 -15.52 12.28 -26.34
CA LEU A 76 -14.15 12.16 -25.87
C LEU A 76 -14.11 11.40 -24.53
N PRO A 77 -13.18 10.46 -24.34
CA PRO A 77 -13.04 9.75 -23.08
C PRO A 77 -12.87 10.71 -21.91
N GLY A 78 -13.64 10.52 -20.84
CA GLY A 78 -13.56 11.37 -19.65
C GLY A 78 -14.39 12.65 -19.72
N ILE A 79 -15.14 12.91 -20.80
CA ILE A 79 -16.07 14.04 -20.91
C ILE A 79 -17.51 13.56 -20.64
N ILE A 80 -18.24 14.28 -19.80
CA ILE A 80 -19.69 14.15 -19.64
C ILE A 80 -20.34 15.49 -19.96
N CYS A 81 -21.44 15.45 -20.69
CA CYS A 81 -22.22 16.61 -21.09
C CYS A 81 -23.64 16.56 -20.53
N ASN A 82 -24.28 17.73 -20.42
CA ASN A 82 -25.71 17.83 -20.13
C ASN A 82 -26.59 17.49 -21.35
N GLY A 83 -27.92 17.53 -21.17
CA GLY A 83 -28.90 17.26 -22.23
C GLY A 83 -28.84 18.21 -23.45
N ALA A 84 -28.17 19.36 -23.33
CA ALA A 84 -27.91 20.28 -24.45
C ALA A 84 -26.58 20.00 -25.17
N GLY A 85 -25.80 19.01 -24.71
CA GLY A 85 -24.50 18.65 -25.27
C GLY A 85 -23.31 19.47 -24.76
N SER A 86 -23.50 20.36 -23.78
CA SER A 86 -22.44 21.18 -23.19
C SER A 86 -21.72 20.42 -22.07
N VAL A 87 -20.39 20.54 -22.02
CA VAL A 87 -19.51 19.82 -21.08
C VAL A 87 -19.80 20.24 -19.64
N THR A 88 -20.12 19.27 -18.79
CA THR A 88 -20.33 19.44 -17.35
C THR A 88 -19.27 18.77 -16.49
N ASN A 89 -18.66 17.68 -16.97
CA ASN A 89 -17.62 16.98 -16.22
C ASN A 89 -16.44 16.65 -17.13
N ILE A 90 -15.25 16.84 -16.58
CA ILE A 90 -13.98 16.40 -17.16
C ILE A 90 -13.29 15.53 -16.11
N SER A 91 -13.09 14.25 -16.41
CA SER A 91 -12.38 13.30 -15.56
C SER A 91 -11.36 12.52 -16.40
N LEU A 92 -10.08 12.84 -16.18
CA LEU A 92 -8.93 12.22 -16.85
C LEU A 92 -8.00 11.48 -15.87
N SER A 93 -8.49 11.19 -14.67
CA SER A 93 -7.67 10.61 -13.60
C SER A 93 -7.13 9.23 -13.95
N GLY A 94 -5.86 8.98 -13.60
CA GLY A 94 -5.22 7.66 -13.77
C GLY A 94 -4.65 7.36 -15.16
N ASN A 95 -4.65 8.29 -16.11
CA ASN A 95 -4.02 8.13 -17.42
C ASN A 95 -2.57 8.67 -17.44
N PHE A 96 -1.66 7.97 -16.75
CA PHE A 96 -0.28 8.41 -16.41
C PHE A 96 0.66 8.89 -17.55
N ASN A 97 0.23 8.90 -18.81
CA ASN A 97 1.05 9.39 -19.93
C ASN A 97 0.32 10.32 -20.90
N SER A 98 -1.00 10.52 -20.80
CA SER A 98 -1.73 11.29 -21.83
C SER A 98 -1.50 12.80 -21.70
N LEU A 99 -1.36 13.32 -20.47
CA LEU A 99 -1.15 14.75 -20.21
C LEU A 99 0.26 15.09 -19.73
N LEU A 100 1.22 14.15 -19.86
CA LEU A 100 2.58 14.32 -19.36
C LEU A 100 3.22 15.58 -19.98
N GLY A 101 3.63 16.51 -19.12
CA GLY A 101 4.25 17.77 -19.54
C GLY A 101 3.30 18.76 -20.23
N LYS A 102 1.99 18.48 -20.28
CA LYS A 102 0.99 19.45 -20.74
C LYS A 102 0.72 20.47 -19.64
N LYS A 103 0.57 21.72 -20.06
CA LYS A 103 0.33 22.87 -19.19
C LYS A 103 -1.16 23.03 -18.87
N LEU A 104 -1.51 23.15 -17.59
CA LEU A 104 -2.89 23.43 -17.18
C LEU A 104 -3.36 24.81 -17.67
N GLU A 105 -2.45 25.78 -17.80
CA GLU A 105 -2.79 27.13 -18.29
C GLU A 105 -3.36 27.16 -19.71
N ARG A 106 -3.19 26.07 -20.49
CA ARG A 106 -3.77 25.97 -21.84
C ARG A 106 -5.28 25.69 -21.82
N PHE A 107 -5.83 25.34 -20.67
CA PHE A 107 -7.27 25.11 -20.54
C PHE A 107 -8.03 26.44 -20.52
N ASN A 108 -8.91 26.64 -21.52
CA ASN A 108 -9.70 27.86 -21.63
C ASN A 108 -11.00 27.75 -20.81
N TRP A 109 -10.93 28.13 -19.54
CA TRP A 109 -12.05 28.09 -18.58
C TRP A 109 -13.32 28.81 -19.07
N SER A 110 -13.16 29.93 -19.78
CA SER A 110 -14.31 30.71 -20.27
C SER A 110 -15.11 29.97 -21.36
N SER A 111 -14.53 28.93 -21.96
CA SER A 111 -15.23 28.11 -22.95
C SER A 111 -16.17 27.08 -22.33
N PHE A 112 -16.09 26.83 -21.02
CA PHE A 112 -16.85 25.77 -20.34
C PHE A 112 -17.76 26.34 -19.24
N PRO A 113 -18.80 27.13 -19.59
CA PRO A 113 -19.65 27.83 -18.62
C PRO A 113 -20.53 26.90 -17.77
N ASN A 114 -20.64 25.63 -18.16
CA ASN A 114 -21.42 24.60 -17.48
C ASN A 114 -20.57 23.57 -16.73
N LEU A 115 -19.25 23.78 -16.62
CA LEU A 115 -18.36 22.85 -15.94
C LEU A 115 -18.64 22.83 -14.42
N VAL A 116 -18.98 21.64 -13.93
CA VAL A 116 -19.30 21.37 -12.51
C VAL A 116 -18.21 20.53 -11.84
N HIS A 117 -17.59 19.63 -12.60
CA HIS A 117 -16.65 18.65 -12.06
C HIS A 117 -15.38 18.61 -12.91
N LEU A 118 -14.23 18.81 -12.27
CA LEU A 118 -12.92 18.65 -12.87
C LEU A 118 -12.07 17.72 -12.00
N ASP A 119 -11.70 16.58 -12.57
CA ASP A 119 -10.73 15.65 -12.00
C ASP A 119 -9.65 15.35 -13.05
N VAL A 120 -8.46 15.92 -12.86
CA VAL A 120 -7.29 15.66 -13.70
C VAL A 120 -6.12 15.15 -12.85
N SER A 121 -6.45 14.43 -11.78
CA SER A 121 -5.48 13.90 -10.84
C SER A 121 -4.58 12.81 -11.45
N GLY A 122 -3.29 12.80 -11.10
CA GLY A 122 -2.36 11.77 -11.57
C GLY A 122 -2.08 11.79 -13.08
N ALA A 123 -2.32 12.93 -13.75
CA ALA A 123 -2.21 13.05 -15.20
C ALA A 123 -0.83 13.52 -15.69
N GLY A 124 0.06 13.93 -14.79
CA GLY A 124 1.39 14.43 -15.12
C GLY A 124 1.39 15.87 -15.65
N LEU A 125 0.36 16.65 -15.30
CA LEU A 125 0.25 18.06 -15.68
C LEU A 125 1.37 18.89 -15.02
N VAL A 126 1.84 19.90 -15.75
CA VAL A 126 2.85 20.87 -15.29
C VAL A 126 2.27 22.29 -15.39
N GLY A 127 3.01 23.27 -14.89
CA GLY A 127 2.62 24.68 -14.94
C GLY A 127 1.77 25.08 -13.74
N SER A 128 1.25 26.30 -13.78
CA SER A 128 0.48 26.94 -12.72
C SER A 128 -1.03 26.75 -12.87
N ILE A 129 -1.75 26.93 -11.75
CA ILE A 129 -3.20 27.03 -11.76
C ILE A 129 -3.56 28.47 -12.16
N PRO A 130 -4.18 28.69 -13.33
CA PRO A 130 -4.43 30.03 -13.86
C PRO A 130 -5.58 30.73 -13.11
N ALA A 131 -5.50 32.05 -12.94
CA ALA A 131 -6.50 32.85 -12.22
C ALA A 131 -7.89 32.82 -12.89
N GLU A 132 -7.93 32.56 -14.20
CA GLU A 132 -9.15 32.38 -14.99
C GLU A 132 -10.03 31.23 -14.48
N MET A 133 -9.45 30.26 -13.76
CA MET A 133 -10.19 29.18 -13.12
C MET A 133 -11.31 29.72 -12.22
N GLY A 134 -11.06 30.83 -11.52
CA GLY A 134 -12.01 31.50 -10.65
C GLY A 134 -13.26 32.05 -11.35
N LYS A 135 -13.31 32.04 -12.68
CA LYS A 135 -14.52 32.43 -13.47
C LYS A 135 -15.54 31.29 -13.60
N SER A 136 -15.16 30.06 -13.26
CA SER A 136 -15.99 28.86 -13.45
C SER A 136 -16.97 28.67 -12.28
N SER A 137 -17.94 29.58 -12.16
CA SER A 137 -18.81 29.72 -10.98
C SER A 137 -19.68 28.50 -10.63
N LYS A 138 -19.84 27.55 -11.56
CA LYS A 138 -20.60 26.30 -11.35
C LYS A 138 -19.75 25.13 -10.84
N LEU A 139 -18.43 25.30 -10.67
CA LEU A 139 -17.56 24.24 -10.16
C LEU A 139 -17.96 23.87 -8.73
N ILE A 140 -18.21 22.57 -8.54
CA ILE A 140 -18.54 21.95 -7.26
C ILE A 140 -17.37 21.05 -6.82
N TYR A 141 -16.70 20.40 -7.76
CA TYR A 141 -15.64 19.43 -7.48
C TYR A 141 -14.39 19.75 -8.30
N VAL A 142 -13.27 19.93 -7.62
CA VAL A 142 -11.95 20.11 -8.23
C VAL A 142 -10.93 19.18 -7.57
N ASP A 143 -10.34 18.30 -8.38
CA ASP A 143 -9.20 17.45 -8.01
C ASP A 143 -8.05 17.61 -9.00
N LEU A 144 -6.96 18.20 -8.52
CA LEU A 144 -5.73 18.44 -9.26
C LEU A 144 -4.55 17.65 -8.67
N SER A 145 -4.83 16.66 -7.83
CA SER A 145 -3.82 15.95 -7.03
C SER A 145 -2.82 15.15 -7.86
N TRP A 146 -1.65 14.83 -7.31
CA TRP A 146 -0.66 13.96 -7.94
C TRP A 146 -0.21 14.44 -9.34
N ASN A 147 0.02 15.75 -9.49
CA ASN A 147 0.58 16.34 -10.69
C ASN A 147 1.94 17.00 -10.37
N HIS A 148 2.50 17.72 -11.32
CA HIS A 148 3.70 18.54 -11.18
C HIS A 148 3.35 20.04 -11.28
N LEU A 149 2.20 20.44 -10.72
CA LEU A 149 1.75 21.83 -10.76
C LEU A 149 2.63 22.69 -9.84
N THR A 150 2.98 23.88 -10.31
CA THR A 150 3.91 24.84 -9.69
C THR A 150 3.26 26.22 -9.53
N GLY A 151 3.96 27.18 -8.92
CA GLY A 151 3.43 28.54 -8.75
C GLY A 151 2.42 28.63 -7.60
N GLN A 152 1.75 29.77 -7.47
CA GLN A 152 0.86 30.06 -6.35
C GLN A 152 -0.58 29.63 -6.63
N LEU A 153 -1.35 29.34 -5.56
CA LEU A 153 -2.81 29.26 -5.69
C LEU A 153 -3.37 30.65 -6.03
N PRO A 154 -4.16 30.81 -7.10
CA PRO A 154 -4.69 32.10 -7.45
C PRO A 154 -5.78 32.54 -6.46
N LEU A 155 -5.75 33.81 -6.04
CA LEU A 155 -6.71 34.41 -5.12
C LEU A 155 -8.16 34.29 -5.64
N SER A 156 -8.32 34.29 -6.96
CA SER A 156 -9.62 34.14 -7.65
C SER A 156 -10.31 32.81 -7.39
N LEU A 157 -9.63 31.78 -6.85
CA LEU A 157 -10.29 30.54 -6.40
C LEU A 157 -11.37 30.82 -5.36
N GLY A 158 -11.21 31.88 -4.55
CA GLY A 158 -12.22 32.31 -3.58
C GLY A 158 -13.57 32.72 -4.21
N ASN A 159 -13.63 32.94 -5.52
CA ASN A 159 -14.87 33.28 -6.23
C ASN A 159 -15.76 32.05 -6.49
N LEU A 160 -15.25 30.83 -6.32
CA LEU A 160 -15.95 29.58 -6.63
C LEU A 160 -16.94 29.20 -5.51
N SER A 161 -17.91 30.05 -5.21
CA SER A 161 -18.81 29.91 -4.06
C SER A 161 -19.60 28.58 -3.98
N GLN A 162 -19.77 27.85 -5.09
CA GLN A 162 -20.43 26.54 -5.12
C GLN A 162 -19.49 25.36 -4.80
N LEU A 163 -18.18 25.62 -4.66
CA LEU A 163 -17.19 24.57 -4.51
C LEU A 163 -17.37 23.82 -3.19
N GLN A 164 -17.53 22.51 -3.30
CA GLN A 164 -17.69 21.59 -2.16
C GLN A 164 -16.43 20.78 -1.90
N ARG A 165 -15.58 20.57 -2.91
CA ARG A 165 -14.28 19.91 -2.76
C ARG A 165 -13.21 20.63 -3.56
N LEU A 166 -12.09 20.91 -2.88
CA LEU A 166 -10.85 21.35 -3.49
C LEU A 166 -9.71 20.47 -2.98
N THR A 167 -9.02 19.79 -3.88
CA THR A 167 -7.76 19.12 -3.55
C THR A 167 -6.68 19.40 -4.61
N VAL A 168 -5.50 19.72 -4.11
CA VAL A 168 -4.26 19.90 -4.88
C VAL A 168 -3.13 19.04 -4.32
N TYR A 169 -3.49 17.99 -3.58
CA TYR A 169 -2.58 17.12 -2.84
C TYR A 169 -1.41 16.62 -3.71
N HIS A 170 -0.18 16.64 -3.18
CA HIS A 170 1.01 16.12 -3.85
C HIS A 170 1.30 16.80 -5.20
N ASN A 171 1.64 18.08 -5.13
CA ASN A 171 2.11 18.92 -6.23
C ASN A 171 3.37 19.71 -5.78
N GLN A 172 3.75 20.76 -6.51
CA GLN A 172 4.88 21.64 -6.21
C GLN A 172 4.41 23.11 -6.07
N ILE A 173 3.15 23.31 -5.66
CA ILE A 173 2.53 24.63 -5.51
C ILE A 173 3.19 25.36 -4.33
N ASN A 174 3.51 26.64 -4.52
CA ASN A 174 4.27 27.44 -3.56
C ASN A 174 3.52 28.72 -3.15
N GLY A 175 4.15 29.55 -2.31
CA GLY A 175 3.56 30.77 -1.77
C GLY A 175 2.63 30.50 -0.60
N SER A 176 1.94 31.55 -0.12
CA SER A 176 1.00 31.43 0.99
C SER A 176 -0.35 30.85 0.58
N ILE A 177 -1.02 30.20 1.53
CA ILE A 177 -2.43 29.83 1.37
C ILE A 177 -3.25 31.13 1.24
N PRO A 178 -4.04 31.32 0.17
CA PRO A 178 -4.83 32.54 0.00
C PRO A 178 -5.92 32.68 1.08
N PRO A 179 -6.03 33.82 1.78
CA PRO A 179 -7.15 34.11 2.68
C PRO A 179 -8.53 34.00 2.01
N GLU A 180 -8.60 34.28 0.71
CA GLU A 180 -9.82 34.21 -0.10
C GLU A 180 -10.44 32.81 -0.15
N LEU A 181 -9.68 31.76 0.15
CA LEU A 181 -10.26 30.41 0.31
C LEU A 181 -11.31 30.36 1.42
N GLY A 182 -11.26 31.27 2.40
CA GLY A 182 -12.29 31.43 3.43
C GLY A 182 -13.67 31.82 2.91
N ASN A 183 -13.78 32.28 1.66
CA ASN A 183 -15.05 32.58 1.00
C ASN A 183 -15.81 31.33 0.54
N LEU A 184 -15.16 30.16 0.51
CA LEU A 184 -15.70 28.93 -0.05
C LEU A 184 -16.53 28.14 0.97
N LYS A 185 -17.60 28.76 1.48
CA LYS A 185 -18.42 28.29 2.61
C LYS A 185 -19.05 26.89 2.44
N ASN A 186 -19.13 26.38 1.22
CA ASN A 186 -19.66 25.06 0.90
C ASN A 186 -18.61 23.94 0.95
N LEU A 187 -17.33 24.27 1.16
CA LEU A 187 -16.26 23.27 1.22
C LEU A 187 -16.49 22.26 2.35
N LEU A 188 -16.36 20.98 1.99
CA LEU A 188 -16.43 19.84 2.87
C LEU A 188 -15.01 19.31 3.16
N PRO A 189 -14.24 18.81 2.17
CA PRO A 189 -12.80 18.68 2.33
C PRO A 189 -12.03 19.79 1.60
N LEU A 190 -11.00 20.30 2.28
CA LEU A 190 -9.92 21.10 1.71
C LEU A 190 -8.61 20.36 1.94
N ASP A 191 -7.94 19.99 0.85
CA ASP A 191 -6.70 19.23 0.89
C ASP A 191 -5.59 19.92 0.08
N LEU A 192 -4.64 20.49 0.81
CA LEU A 192 -3.48 21.22 0.34
C LEU A 192 -2.17 20.47 0.66
N GLY A 193 -2.26 19.22 1.12
CA GLY A 193 -1.13 18.48 1.65
C GLY A 193 -0.03 18.20 0.60
N PHE A 194 1.20 18.00 1.06
CA PHE A 194 2.38 17.66 0.26
C PHE A 194 2.60 18.63 -0.92
N ASN A 195 2.82 19.89 -0.59
CA ASN A 195 3.15 20.96 -1.53
C ASN A 195 4.30 21.79 -0.94
N ASN A 196 4.57 22.96 -1.52
CA ASN A 196 5.58 23.91 -1.06
C ASN A 196 4.93 25.17 -0.45
N PHE A 197 3.73 25.07 0.13
CA PHE A 197 3.07 26.22 0.76
C PHE A 197 3.90 26.77 1.92
N CYS A 198 3.95 28.10 2.07
CA CYS A 198 4.71 28.78 3.11
C CYS A 198 3.89 29.89 3.79
N GLY A 199 4.46 30.54 4.82
CA GLY A 199 3.75 31.56 5.59
C GLY A 199 2.68 30.96 6.52
N PRO A 200 1.86 31.82 7.17
CA PRO A 200 0.88 31.38 8.16
C PRO A 200 -0.36 30.75 7.55
N ILE A 201 -1.07 29.98 8.37
CA ILE A 201 -2.44 29.55 8.08
C ILE A 201 -3.34 30.80 8.16
N PRO A 202 -4.08 31.17 7.11
CA PRO A 202 -4.96 32.33 7.15
C PRO A 202 -6.08 32.14 8.16
N SER A 203 -6.38 33.20 8.93
CA SER A 203 -7.46 33.17 9.91
C SER A 203 -8.83 32.96 9.27
N GLU A 204 -8.96 33.36 8.01
CA GLU A 204 -10.13 33.26 7.16
C GLU A 204 -10.52 31.80 6.90
N LEU A 205 -9.62 30.82 7.02
CA LEU A 205 -10.01 29.42 6.93
C LEU A 205 -10.98 29.01 8.05
N GLY A 206 -10.96 29.70 9.19
CA GLY A 206 -11.94 29.52 10.27
C GLY A 206 -13.37 29.93 9.89
N LEU A 207 -13.56 30.57 8.74
CA LEU A 207 -14.87 30.93 8.19
C LEU A 207 -15.57 29.75 7.49
N LEU A 208 -14.86 28.64 7.24
CA LEU A 208 -15.35 27.45 6.54
C LEU A 208 -16.11 26.50 7.47
N THR A 209 -17.19 26.95 8.07
CA THR A 209 -17.88 26.22 9.15
C THR A 209 -18.47 24.85 8.76
N ASN A 210 -18.60 24.56 7.46
CA ASN A 210 -19.03 23.25 6.93
C ASN A 210 -17.87 22.27 6.72
N LEU A 211 -16.62 22.70 6.93
CA LEU A 211 -15.44 21.91 6.64
C LEU A 211 -15.37 20.70 7.59
N THR A 212 -15.36 19.52 7.00
CA THR A 212 -15.24 18.23 7.69
C THR A 212 -13.79 17.75 7.73
N ARG A 213 -12.97 18.15 6.76
CA ARG A 213 -11.57 17.73 6.64
C ARG A 213 -10.69 18.88 6.17
N LEU A 214 -9.63 19.13 6.94
CA LEU A 214 -8.59 20.11 6.63
C LEU A 214 -7.24 19.41 6.61
N TYR A 215 -6.62 19.32 5.44
CA TYR A 215 -5.29 18.71 5.27
C TYR A 215 -4.33 19.76 4.70
N ILE A 216 -3.29 20.07 5.46
CA ILE A 216 -2.24 21.04 5.11
C ILE A 216 -0.84 20.48 5.41
N ASP A 217 -0.74 19.19 5.72
CA ASP A 217 0.49 18.49 6.10
C ASP A 217 1.53 18.42 4.97
N GLY A 218 2.80 18.29 5.34
CA GLY A 218 3.90 18.16 4.37
C GLY A 218 4.14 19.43 3.54
N ASN A 219 4.02 20.60 4.17
CA ASN A 219 4.31 21.92 3.59
C ASN A 219 5.34 22.69 4.43
N SER A 220 5.79 23.86 3.96
CA SER A 220 6.67 24.79 4.69
C SER A 220 5.89 25.89 5.44
N ILE A 221 4.70 25.56 5.95
CA ILE A 221 3.82 26.50 6.68
C ILE A 221 4.48 26.90 7.98
N LYS A 222 4.51 28.21 8.27
CA LYS A 222 5.13 28.78 9.47
C LYS A 222 4.16 29.71 10.19
N GLY A 223 4.13 29.66 11.51
CA GLY A 223 3.22 30.48 12.31
C GLY A 223 2.47 29.64 13.34
N GLU A 224 1.62 30.30 14.11
CA GLU A 224 0.74 29.63 15.06
C GLU A 224 -0.52 29.09 14.38
N LEU A 225 -1.15 28.08 14.99
CA LEU A 225 -2.50 27.67 14.62
C LEU A 225 -3.47 28.82 14.94
N PRO A 226 -4.20 29.41 13.96
CA PRO A 226 -5.04 30.56 14.24
C PRO A 226 -6.25 30.14 15.08
N VAL A 227 -6.58 30.97 16.08
CA VAL A 227 -7.71 30.73 16.99
C VAL A 227 -9.03 30.61 16.23
N SER A 228 -9.16 31.20 15.03
CA SER A 228 -10.35 31.06 14.21
C SER A 228 -10.64 29.62 13.75
N LEU A 229 -9.67 28.70 13.72
CA LEU A 229 -9.92 27.28 13.43
C LEU A 229 -10.84 26.62 14.46
N THR A 230 -10.98 27.23 15.64
CA THR A 230 -11.92 26.78 16.69
C THR A 230 -13.39 26.92 16.26
N ASN A 231 -13.68 27.72 15.23
CA ASN A 231 -15.02 27.86 14.66
C ASN A 231 -15.44 26.68 13.78
N LEU A 232 -14.51 25.77 13.42
CA LEU A 232 -14.76 24.64 12.52
C LEU A 232 -15.47 23.48 13.25
N SER A 233 -16.69 23.75 13.74
CA SER A 233 -17.46 22.81 14.57
C SER A 233 -17.82 21.47 13.89
N GLN A 234 -17.80 21.41 12.56
CA GLN A 234 -18.03 20.19 11.77
C GLN A 234 -16.75 19.39 11.48
N LEU A 235 -15.59 19.87 11.91
CA LEU A 235 -14.30 19.28 11.57
C LEU A 235 -14.17 17.90 12.22
N GLU A 236 -13.97 16.90 11.37
CA GLU A 236 -13.74 15.51 11.78
C GLU A 236 -12.27 15.14 11.69
N SER A 237 -11.53 15.71 10.74
CA SER A 237 -10.11 15.40 10.55
C SER A 237 -9.28 16.66 10.30
N PHE A 238 -8.21 16.82 11.07
CA PHE A 238 -7.25 17.89 10.90
C PHE A 238 -5.82 17.33 10.84
N TYR A 239 -5.17 17.50 9.69
CA TYR A 239 -3.79 17.08 9.45
C TYR A 239 -2.96 18.32 9.13
N ALA A 240 -1.96 18.58 9.95
CA ALA A 240 -1.01 19.66 9.78
C ALA A 240 0.42 19.24 10.14
N SER A 241 0.73 17.95 9.99
CA SER A 241 2.04 17.38 10.30
C SER A 241 3.12 17.84 9.33
N SER A 242 4.39 17.72 9.76
CA SER A 242 5.55 17.97 8.90
C SER A 242 5.56 19.37 8.30
N SER A 243 5.46 20.38 9.17
CA SER A 243 5.57 21.79 8.85
C SER A 243 6.39 22.52 9.93
N GLU A 244 6.42 23.86 9.89
CA GLU A 244 7.13 24.70 10.84
C GLU A 244 6.14 25.46 11.75
N ILE A 245 5.02 24.80 12.11
CA ILE A 245 3.99 25.38 12.97
C ILE A 245 4.52 25.44 14.41
N TYR A 246 4.36 26.58 15.08
CA TYR A 246 4.83 26.79 16.45
C TYR A 246 3.72 27.33 17.35
N GLY A 247 4.06 27.54 18.63
CA GLY A 247 3.11 28.00 19.63
C GLY A 247 2.22 26.88 20.17
N SER A 248 1.29 27.24 21.04
CA SER A 248 0.38 26.27 21.66
C SER A 248 -0.81 25.96 20.77
N VAL A 249 -1.34 24.73 20.85
CA VAL A 249 -2.62 24.37 20.21
C VAL A 249 -3.76 25.18 20.86
N PRO A 250 -4.50 26.04 20.13
CA PRO A 250 -5.57 26.86 20.70
C PRO A 250 -6.59 26.06 21.50
N LEU A 251 -6.96 26.56 22.68
CA LEU A 251 -7.85 25.83 23.61
C LEU A 251 -9.17 25.37 22.97
N GLY A 252 -9.72 26.15 22.05
CA GLY A 252 -10.96 25.79 21.36
C GLY A 252 -10.85 24.57 20.44
N ILE A 253 -9.65 24.19 19.97
CA ILE A 253 -9.47 22.97 19.15
C ILE A 253 -9.80 21.73 19.97
N TRP A 254 -9.45 21.73 21.27
CA TRP A 254 -9.79 20.67 22.21
C TRP A 254 -11.29 20.58 22.52
N ASN A 255 -12.09 21.55 22.07
CA ASN A 255 -13.54 21.58 22.22
C ASN A 255 -14.30 21.18 20.93
N LEU A 256 -13.60 20.81 19.86
CA LEU A 256 -14.21 20.36 18.61
C LEU A 256 -14.77 18.93 18.75
N LYS A 257 -16.01 18.82 19.24
CA LYS A 257 -16.66 17.54 19.59
C LYS A 257 -16.80 16.53 18.45
N ASN A 258 -16.70 16.98 17.19
CA ASN A 258 -16.77 16.11 16.00
C ASN A 258 -15.40 15.55 15.57
N LEU A 259 -14.31 16.04 16.16
CA LEU A 259 -12.96 15.70 15.76
C LEU A 259 -12.64 14.24 16.10
N LYS A 260 -12.32 13.47 15.07
CA LYS A 260 -11.92 12.05 15.13
C LYS A 260 -10.41 11.90 14.99
N LEU A 261 -9.80 12.71 14.13
CA LEU A 261 -8.38 12.62 13.78
C LEU A 261 -7.73 13.98 13.94
N LEU A 262 -6.77 14.09 14.87
CA LEU A 262 -5.95 15.28 15.06
C LEU A 262 -4.48 14.88 14.94
N VAL A 263 -3.85 15.24 13.83
CA VAL A 263 -2.48 14.86 13.50
C VAL A 263 -1.66 16.13 13.28
N LEU A 264 -0.83 16.46 14.26
CA LEU A 264 -0.02 17.69 14.33
C LEU A 264 1.47 17.38 14.49
N SER A 265 1.88 16.15 14.22
CA SER A 265 3.23 15.66 14.46
C SER A 265 4.30 16.32 13.61
N ASN A 266 5.55 16.33 14.10
CA ASN A 266 6.71 16.87 13.42
C ASN A 266 6.54 18.37 13.07
N ASN A 267 6.37 19.17 14.12
CA ASN A 267 6.27 20.63 14.10
C ASN A 267 7.10 21.20 15.28
N SER A 268 6.92 22.48 15.60
CA SER A 268 7.51 23.16 16.78
C SER A 268 6.45 23.58 17.80
N LEU A 269 5.35 22.83 17.91
CA LEU A 269 4.26 23.13 18.85
C LEU A 269 4.75 23.00 20.29
N ASN A 270 4.27 23.88 21.16
CA ASN A 270 4.62 23.91 22.58
C ASN A 270 3.38 24.01 23.47
N GLY A 271 3.57 24.33 24.74
CA GLY A 271 2.50 24.34 25.73
C GLY A 271 2.18 22.94 26.24
N ASN A 272 1.04 22.79 26.90
CA ASN A 272 0.67 21.57 27.60
C ASN A 272 -0.54 20.91 26.95
N ILE A 273 -0.73 19.61 27.19
CA ILE A 273 -1.99 18.92 26.89
C ILE A 273 -3.03 19.41 27.93
N PRO A 274 -4.09 20.13 27.52
CA PRO A 274 -5.01 20.75 28.46
C PRO A 274 -6.08 19.75 28.95
N ILE A 275 -6.76 20.08 30.05
CA ILE A 275 -7.80 19.20 30.62
C ILE A 275 -9.00 19.04 29.68
N GLU A 276 -9.23 20.02 28.82
CA GLU A 276 -10.28 20.06 27.79
C GLU A 276 -10.13 18.94 26.76
N ILE A 277 -8.99 18.23 26.72
CA ILE A 277 -8.84 17.04 25.87
C ILE A 277 -9.98 16.03 26.07
N CYS A 278 -10.58 15.95 27.28
CA CYS A 278 -11.74 15.09 27.51
C CYS A 278 -13.00 15.47 26.72
N ASN A 279 -13.07 16.68 26.17
CA ASN A 279 -14.21 17.14 25.38
C ASN A 279 -14.20 16.56 23.95
N LEU A 280 -13.05 16.04 23.49
CA LEU A 280 -12.91 15.34 22.22
C LEU A 280 -13.44 13.91 22.29
N SER A 281 -14.71 13.76 22.66
CA SER A 281 -15.37 12.46 22.91
C SER A 281 -15.39 11.49 21.73
N LYS A 282 -15.23 11.98 20.49
CA LYS A 282 -15.14 11.17 19.26
C LYS A 282 -13.71 10.92 18.78
N LEU A 283 -12.71 11.36 19.54
CA LEU A 283 -11.32 11.29 19.11
C LEU A 283 -10.86 9.84 19.03
N VAL A 284 -10.37 9.48 17.86
CA VAL A 284 -9.87 8.16 17.51
C VAL A 284 -8.36 8.16 17.49
N THR A 285 -7.76 9.17 16.85
CA THR A 285 -6.31 9.31 16.71
C THR A 285 -5.90 10.71 17.11
N LEU A 286 -4.94 10.77 18.04
CA LEU A 286 -4.21 11.98 18.40
C LEU A 286 -2.72 11.71 18.18
N ASP A 287 -2.10 12.46 17.28
CA ASP A 287 -0.66 12.42 17.07
C ASP A 287 -0.07 13.81 17.24
N LEU A 288 0.64 13.97 18.35
CA LEU A 288 1.38 15.18 18.71
C LEU A 288 2.89 14.94 18.73
N SER A 289 3.35 13.81 18.20
CA SER A 289 4.77 13.42 18.29
C SER A 289 5.70 14.40 17.58
N HIS A 290 6.98 14.43 17.98
CA HIS A 290 8.00 15.32 17.40
C HIS A 290 7.58 16.80 17.48
N ASN A 291 7.37 17.29 18.70
CA ASN A 291 7.07 18.67 19.02
C ASN A 291 7.83 19.07 20.30
N SER A 292 7.51 20.23 20.88
CA SER A 292 8.03 20.72 22.17
C SER A 292 6.93 20.77 23.24
N ILE A 293 5.93 19.88 23.18
CA ILE A 293 4.80 19.86 24.12
C ILE A 293 5.30 19.37 25.48
N GLY A 294 4.99 20.12 26.54
CA GLY A 294 5.44 19.85 27.88
C GLY A 294 4.33 19.68 28.89
N GLY A 295 4.70 19.78 30.16
CA GLY A 295 3.80 19.58 31.30
C GLY A 295 3.43 18.11 31.50
N ASN A 296 2.53 17.90 32.46
CA ASN A 296 2.11 16.56 32.85
C ASN A 296 0.99 16.03 31.94
N ILE A 297 0.89 14.71 31.82
CA ILE A 297 -0.24 14.05 31.14
C ILE A 297 -1.51 14.23 32.00
N PRO A 298 -2.55 14.94 31.52
CA PRO A 298 -3.71 15.24 32.35
C PRO A 298 -4.56 13.99 32.61
N PRO A 299 -5.10 13.80 33.84
CA PRO A 299 -6.01 12.71 34.16
C PRO A 299 -7.23 12.57 33.25
N GLN A 300 -7.66 13.69 32.67
CA GLN A 300 -8.77 13.81 31.75
C GLN A 300 -8.55 13.07 30.43
N LEU A 301 -7.29 12.78 30.06
CA LEU A 301 -6.97 11.88 28.95
C LEU A 301 -7.66 10.51 29.14
N GLY A 302 -7.80 10.09 30.40
CA GLY A 302 -8.60 8.94 30.87
C GLY A 302 -10.00 8.82 30.27
N LYS A 303 -10.62 9.95 29.89
CA LYS A 303 -12.03 10.02 29.45
C LYS A 303 -12.21 9.82 27.95
N LEU A 304 -11.13 9.67 27.17
CA LEU A 304 -11.18 9.46 25.72
C LEU A 304 -11.57 8.01 25.38
N SER A 305 -12.83 7.66 25.63
CA SER A 305 -13.36 6.29 25.47
C SER A 305 -13.32 5.73 24.04
N GLN A 306 -13.15 6.57 23.01
CA GLN A 306 -13.02 6.14 21.61
C GLN A 306 -11.58 6.16 21.08
N ALA A 307 -10.61 6.55 21.92
CA ALA A 307 -9.23 6.68 21.49
C ALA A 307 -8.62 5.30 21.18
N GLN A 308 -8.01 5.21 20.01
CA GLN A 308 -7.26 4.04 19.57
C GLN A 308 -5.77 4.30 19.60
N THR A 309 -5.39 5.48 19.12
CA THR A 309 -4.01 5.85 18.88
C THR A 309 -3.73 7.17 19.58
N LEU A 310 -2.80 7.13 20.54
CA LEU A 310 -2.30 8.32 21.21
C LEU A 310 -0.78 8.35 21.06
N ASN A 311 -0.25 9.23 20.21
CA ASN A 311 1.19 9.34 20.00
C ASN A 311 1.70 10.69 20.50
N PHE A 312 2.51 10.63 21.55
CA PHE A 312 3.14 11.77 22.20
C PHE A 312 4.67 11.67 22.18
N ALA A 313 5.23 10.78 21.35
CA ALA A 313 6.67 10.54 21.32
C ALA A 313 7.48 11.80 20.94
N TYR A 314 8.73 11.91 21.40
CA TYR A 314 9.61 13.04 21.06
C TYR A 314 8.99 14.39 21.40
N ASN A 315 8.76 14.61 22.69
CA ASN A 315 8.22 15.84 23.27
C ASN A 315 8.93 16.12 24.61
N ASN A 316 8.45 17.11 25.35
CA ASN A 316 8.99 17.55 26.64
C ASN A 316 8.04 17.21 27.80
N LEU A 317 7.21 16.17 27.69
CA LEU A 317 6.26 15.79 28.74
C LEU A 317 7.00 15.39 30.02
N THR A 318 6.50 15.85 31.17
CA THR A 318 7.10 15.65 32.50
C THR A 318 6.17 14.88 33.44
N GLY A 319 6.70 14.52 34.60
CA GLY A 319 5.93 13.86 35.66
C GLY A 319 5.75 12.37 35.42
N HIS A 320 4.81 11.78 36.17
CA HIS A 320 4.62 10.33 36.22
C HIS A 320 3.66 9.85 35.12
N ILE A 321 3.86 8.62 34.64
CA ILE A 321 2.90 7.92 33.77
C ILE A 321 1.66 7.58 34.60
N PRO A 322 0.48 8.16 34.30
CA PRO A 322 -0.71 7.84 35.06
C PRO A 322 -1.19 6.40 34.83
N SER A 323 -1.66 5.72 35.89
CA SER A 323 -2.12 4.33 35.82
C SER A 323 -3.29 4.10 34.87
N PHE A 324 -4.18 5.09 34.71
CA PHE A 324 -5.35 4.97 33.82
C PHE A 324 -4.98 4.85 32.34
N ILE A 325 -3.73 5.12 31.92
CA ILE A 325 -3.34 5.13 30.50
C ILE A 325 -3.67 3.81 29.79
N THR A 326 -3.55 2.67 30.46
CA THR A 326 -3.92 1.34 29.93
C THR A 326 -5.42 1.18 29.68
N SER A 327 -6.26 1.95 30.37
CA SER A 327 -7.71 1.92 30.22
C SER A 327 -8.22 2.85 29.10
N VAL A 328 -7.37 3.72 28.55
CA VAL A 328 -7.77 4.72 27.55
C VAL A 328 -7.64 4.20 26.13
N CYS A 329 -6.48 3.64 25.78
CA CYS A 329 -6.23 3.07 24.46
C CYS A 329 -5.14 2.00 24.53
N TYR A 330 -5.20 1.01 23.63
CA TYR A 330 -4.26 -0.12 23.63
C TYR A 330 -2.98 0.18 22.82
N ALA A 331 -2.88 1.33 22.13
CA ALA A 331 -1.61 1.77 21.53
C ALA A 331 -1.36 3.27 21.73
N ILE A 332 -0.68 3.51 22.85
CA ILE A 332 -0.09 4.77 23.25
C ILE A 332 1.43 4.73 23.04
N ASN A 333 2.02 5.86 22.64
CA ASN A 333 3.47 6.03 22.54
C ASN A 333 3.90 7.29 23.29
N LEU A 334 4.73 7.11 24.34
CA LEU A 334 5.29 8.14 25.21
C LEU A 334 6.83 8.22 25.13
N SER A 335 7.43 7.56 24.14
CA SER A 335 8.89 7.49 24.02
C SER A 335 9.53 8.86 23.85
N TYR A 336 10.77 9.03 24.30
CA TYR A 336 11.56 10.25 24.17
C TYR A 336 10.84 11.49 24.72
N ASN A 337 10.51 11.44 26.01
CA ASN A 337 10.00 12.55 26.81
C ASN A 337 10.87 12.73 28.09
N CYS A 338 10.41 13.56 29.02
CA CYS A 338 11.02 13.80 30.33
C CYS A 338 10.20 13.15 31.47
N LEU A 339 9.57 12.00 31.22
CA LEU A 339 8.74 11.30 32.22
C LEU A 339 9.63 10.60 33.26
N GLU A 340 9.12 10.52 34.49
CA GLU A 340 9.83 10.00 35.67
C GLU A 340 8.99 9.03 36.51
N GLY A 341 9.65 8.28 37.39
CA GLY A 341 9.01 7.38 38.34
C GLY A 341 8.70 5.99 37.78
N PRO A 342 8.00 5.14 38.55
CA PRO A 342 7.76 3.76 38.17
C PRO A 342 6.78 3.67 36.99
N ILE A 343 7.06 2.79 36.02
CA ILE A 343 6.06 2.37 35.03
C ILE A 343 4.98 1.58 35.79
N PRO A 344 3.69 2.01 35.77
CA PRO A 344 2.64 1.32 36.50
C PRO A 344 2.56 -0.16 36.08
N GLN A 345 2.35 -1.06 37.03
CA GLN A 345 2.39 -2.51 36.77
C GLN A 345 1.39 -2.95 35.68
N GLU A 346 0.20 -2.37 35.70
CA GLU A 346 -0.85 -2.57 34.69
C GLU A 346 -0.42 -2.19 33.26
N VAL A 347 0.57 -1.28 33.14
CA VAL A 347 1.17 -0.77 31.90
C VAL A 347 2.31 -1.69 31.42
N ALA A 348 3.08 -2.28 32.34
CA ALA A 348 4.22 -3.14 32.02
C ALA A 348 3.83 -4.49 31.37
N GLU A 349 2.59 -4.95 31.58
CA GLU A 349 2.11 -6.27 31.14
C GLU A 349 1.42 -6.25 29.76
N ASN A 350 1.08 -5.06 29.21
CA ASN A 350 0.17 -4.93 28.05
C ASN A 350 0.70 -4.14 26.85
N ILE A 351 1.90 -3.55 26.89
CA ILE A 351 2.35 -2.58 25.87
C ILE A 351 3.78 -2.87 25.38
N LEU A 352 4.06 -2.60 24.09
CA LEU A 352 5.41 -2.71 23.49
C LEU A 352 6.43 -1.92 24.33
N ILE A 353 7.54 -2.56 24.71
CA ILE A 353 8.68 -1.95 25.42
C ILE A 353 9.18 -0.64 24.75
N GLY A 354 9.02 -0.52 23.43
CA GLY A 354 9.37 0.67 22.65
C GLY A 354 8.51 1.92 22.90
N ALA A 355 7.34 1.80 23.53
CA ALA A 355 6.43 2.92 23.77
C ALA A 355 6.90 3.89 24.87
N TYR A 356 7.92 3.53 25.67
CA TYR A 356 8.40 4.35 26.81
C TYR A 356 9.90 4.65 26.74
N ILE A 357 10.60 4.12 25.74
CA ILE A 357 12.05 4.28 25.58
C ILE A 357 12.44 5.76 25.50
N GLY A 358 13.62 6.14 26.00
CA GLY A 358 14.12 7.52 25.91
C GLY A 358 13.72 8.45 27.05
N ASN A 359 12.86 8.01 27.98
CA ASN A 359 12.60 8.70 29.25
C ASN A 359 13.61 8.22 30.31
N LYS A 360 14.57 9.08 30.70
CA LYS A 360 15.75 8.66 31.48
C LYS A 360 15.44 8.29 32.93
N GLU A 361 14.42 8.90 33.52
CA GLU A 361 14.09 8.77 34.95
C GLU A 361 12.93 7.79 35.21
N LEU A 362 12.50 7.02 34.20
CA LEU A 362 11.54 5.93 34.39
C LEU A 362 12.21 4.69 35.01
N CYS A 363 11.54 4.03 35.95
CA CYS A 363 12.01 2.82 36.64
C CYS A 363 10.93 1.71 36.73
N GLY A 364 11.28 0.47 37.11
CA GLY A 364 10.34 -0.69 37.19
C GLY A 364 10.79 -1.93 36.38
N GLN A 365 10.08 -3.07 36.42
CA GLN A 365 10.54 -4.38 35.88
C GLN A 365 10.98 -4.37 34.40
N VAL A 366 10.49 -3.43 33.59
CA VAL A 366 10.90 -3.26 32.17
C VAL A 366 12.27 -2.57 32.03
N THR A 367 12.73 -1.86 33.05
CA THR A 367 13.98 -1.05 33.04
C THR A 367 15.24 -1.84 33.42
N ASP A 368 15.12 -3.09 33.87
CA ASP A 368 16.29 -3.98 34.04
C ASP A 368 16.83 -4.50 32.69
N LEU A 369 16.03 -4.42 31.62
CA LEU A 369 16.47 -4.69 30.26
C LEU A 369 17.26 -3.52 29.64
N SER A 370 16.96 -2.27 30.01
CA SER A 370 17.71 -1.10 29.53
C SER A 370 19.06 -0.93 30.23
N LYS A 371 19.18 -1.34 31.51
CA LYS A 371 20.48 -1.35 32.23
C LYS A 371 21.46 -2.38 31.67
N LYS A 372 20.99 -3.50 31.09
CA LYS A 372 21.84 -4.48 30.39
C LYS A 372 22.40 -3.97 29.06
N MET A 373 21.78 -2.96 28.44
CA MET A 373 22.31 -2.31 27.24
C MET A 373 23.39 -1.26 27.55
N ALA A 374 23.48 -0.79 28.80
CA ALA A 374 24.43 0.25 29.20
C ALA A 374 25.87 -0.26 29.42
N SER A 375 26.14 -1.58 29.35
CA SER A 375 27.46 -2.15 29.64
C SER A 375 28.38 -2.35 28.43
N HIS A 376 27.96 -1.98 27.21
CA HIS A 376 28.77 -2.10 26.00
C HIS A 376 29.01 -0.70 25.39
N SER A 377 30.05 -0.05 25.91
CA SER A 377 30.53 1.28 25.55
C SER A 377 31.11 1.35 24.13
N ILE A 378 30.26 1.46 23.10
CA ILE A 378 30.62 1.98 21.75
C ILE A 378 29.51 2.93 21.20
N ALA A 379 28.55 3.34 22.04
CA ALA A 379 27.34 4.05 21.60
C ALA A 379 27.45 5.60 21.51
N VAL A 380 28.63 6.20 21.73
CA VAL A 380 28.76 7.67 21.71
C VAL A 380 29.14 8.22 20.31
N LEU A 381 29.61 7.38 19.38
CA LEU A 381 29.89 7.81 18.00
C LEU A 381 28.71 7.66 17.02
N LEU A 382 27.63 6.98 17.43
CA LEU A 382 26.43 6.73 16.62
C LEU A 382 25.31 7.78 16.81
N CYS A 383 25.43 8.67 17.80
CA CYS A 383 24.43 9.71 18.04
C CYS A 383 24.58 10.94 17.13
N PHE A 384 25.76 11.17 16.52
CA PHE A 384 25.95 12.27 15.57
C PHE A 384 25.59 11.92 14.11
N THR A 385 25.46 10.64 13.77
CA THR A 385 25.00 10.21 12.44
C THR A 385 23.48 10.05 12.34
N ILE A 386 22.76 10.07 13.47
CA ILE A 386 21.29 10.07 13.53
C ILE A 386 20.71 11.49 13.41
N LEU A 387 21.53 12.54 13.57
CA LEU A 387 21.10 13.93 13.33
C LEU A 387 20.97 14.30 11.83
N ALA A 388 21.47 13.46 10.92
CA ALA A 388 21.32 13.65 9.48
C ALA A 388 20.14 12.84 8.88
N ALA A 389 19.44 12.06 9.70
CA ALA A 389 18.34 11.18 9.26
C ALA A 389 16.95 11.61 9.77
N SER A 390 16.83 12.78 10.42
CA SER A 390 15.55 13.38 10.82
C SER A 390 14.97 14.36 9.80
N VAL A 391 15.51 14.40 8.57
CA VAL A 391 14.88 15.04 7.42
C VAL A 391 14.74 14.01 6.31
N SER A 392 13.81 13.05 6.46
CA SER A 392 13.11 12.33 5.36
C SER A 392 12.53 10.99 5.82
N ALA A 393 11.45 11.02 6.61
CA ALA A 393 10.59 9.84 6.75
C ALA A 393 9.13 10.20 7.06
N SER A 394 8.55 11.17 6.34
CA SER A 394 7.09 11.29 6.20
C SER A 394 6.61 10.27 5.16
N VAL A 395 6.67 8.98 5.50
CA VAL A 395 6.11 7.91 4.66
C VAL A 395 4.62 7.80 4.96
N SER A 396 3.83 8.47 4.12
CA SER A 396 2.40 8.31 3.87
C SER A 396 1.82 6.94 4.29
N ALA A 397 1.23 6.87 5.49
CA ALA A 397 0.32 5.81 5.87
C ALA A 397 -1.07 6.13 5.30
N THR A 398 -1.20 6.03 3.97
CA THR A 398 -2.52 5.92 3.34
C THR A 398 -3.26 4.76 3.99
N ASN A 399 -4.44 5.00 4.58
CA ASN A 399 -5.33 3.93 5.02
C ASN A 399 -5.85 3.20 3.77
N ARG A 400 -5.06 2.24 3.26
CA ARG A 400 -5.36 1.51 2.03
C ARG A 400 -6.42 0.48 2.36
N LYS A 401 -7.67 0.76 1.98
CA LYS A 401 -8.76 -0.21 2.05
C LYS A 401 -8.30 -1.53 1.40
N VAL A 402 -8.32 -2.61 2.16
CA VAL A 402 -8.06 -3.94 1.61
C VAL A 402 -9.32 -4.40 0.87
N GLY A 403 -9.17 -4.84 -0.37
CA GLY A 403 -10.27 -5.17 -1.26
C GLY A 403 -9.95 -6.40 -2.12
N ILE A 404 -11.00 -6.94 -2.72
CA ILE A 404 -10.90 -8.02 -3.70
C ILE A 404 -11.15 -7.43 -5.09
N TYR A 405 -10.35 -7.85 -6.06
CA TYR A 405 -10.33 -7.32 -7.42
C TYR A 405 -10.40 -8.49 -8.40
N GLU A 406 -11.46 -8.54 -9.21
CA GLU A 406 -11.62 -9.54 -10.26
C GLU A 406 -11.00 -9.05 -11.57
N LEU A 407 -10.24 -9.91 -12.25
CA LEU A 407 -9.97 -9.81 -13.68
C LEU A 407 -10.75 -10.92 -14.37
N ARG A 408 -11.51 -10.58 -15.42
CA ARG A 408 -12.28 -11.55 -16.18
C ARG A 408 -12.06 -11.36 -17.68
N ARG A 409 -11.80 -12.47 -18.36
CA ARG A 409 -11.69 -12.54 -19.82
C ARG A 409 -12.24 -13.87 -20.28
N ASP A 410 -13.24 -13.85 -21.16
CA ASP A 410 -13.84 -15.07 -21.73
C ASP A 410 -14.23 -16.08 -20.63
N ASP A 411 -13.65 -17.28 -20.65
CA ASP A 411 -13.87 -18.37 -19.68
C ASP A 411 -12.80 -18.47 -18.57
N ILE A 412 -11.91 -17.47 -18.45
CA ILE A 412 -10.92 -17.35 -17.38
C ILE A 412 -11.22 -16.13 -16.50
N SER A 413 -11.25 -16.34 -15.18
CA SER A 413 -11.36 -15.26 -14.20
C SER A 413 -10.40 -15.47 -13.05
N ALA A 414 -9.77 -14.39 -12.60
CA ALA A 414 -8.84 -14.40 -11.50
C ALA A 414 -9.21 -13.32 -10.49
N ASN A 415 -9.25 -13.65 -9.21
CA ASN A 415 -9.44 -12.68 -8.15
C ASN A 415 -8.12 -12.42 -7.44
N PHE A 416 -7.94 -11.17 -7.00
CA PHE A 416 -6.76 -10.71 -6.29
C PHE A 416 -7.16 -9.91 -5.05
N THR A 417 -6.32 -9.88 -4.03
CA THR A 417 -6.41 -8.89 -2.94
C THR A 417 -5.16 -8.03 -2.92
N ASN A 418 -5.31 -6.77 -2.53
CA ASN A 418 -4.16 -5.88 -2.34
C ASN A 418 -3.40 -6.14 -1.03
N TRP A 419 -3.86 -7.05 -0.16
CA TRP A 419 -3.02 -7.63 0.89
C TRP A 419 -2.00 -8.57 0.25
N GLY A 420 -0.71 -8.29 0.39
CA GLY A 420 0.35 -9.11 -0.21
C GLY A 420 0.37 -9.17 -1.73
N ALA A 421 -0.42 -8.32 -2.43
CA ALA A 421 -0.66 -8.42 -3.88
C ALA A 421 -1.04 -9.86 -4.29
N THR A 422 -1.89 -10.49 -3.49
CA THR A 422 -2.16 -11.94 -3.49
C THR A 422 -3.18 -12.34 -4.54
N ILE A 423 -2.96 -13.44 -5.25
CA ILE A 423 -3.99 -14.11 -6.05
C ILE A 423 -4.82 -15.03 -5.14
N ILE A 424 -6.14 -14.88 -5.16
CA ILE A 424 -7.04 -15.62 -4.26
C ILE A 424 -7.83 -16.71 -4.98
N SER A 425 -8.02 -16.56 -6.30
CA SER A 425 -8.78 -17.51 -7.12
C SER A 425 -8.37 -17.39 -8.57
N LEU A 426 -8.36 -18.52 -9.29
CA LEU A 426 -8.19 -18.60 -10.74
C LEU A 426 -9.09 -19.70 -11.28
N LEU A 427 -10.21 -19.32 -11.91
CA LEU A 427 -11.16 -20.25 -12.51
C LEU A 427 -10.71 -20.64 -13.92
N LEU A 428 -10.62 -21.95 -14.17
CA LEU A 428 -10.28 -22.51 -15.48
C LEU A 428 -11.20 -23.69 -15.83
N PRO A 429 -11.61 -23.84 -17.11
CA PRO A 429 -12.36 -25.00 -17.56
C PRO A 429 -11.46 -26.24 -17.63
N ASP A 430 -12.05 -27.40 -17.35
CA ASP A 430 -11.46 -28.69 -17.68
C ASP A 430 -11.74 -29.07 -19.14
N ARG A 431 -11.35 -30.27 -19.57
CA ARG A 431 -11.59 -30.73 -20.96
C ARG A 431 -13.06 -30.84 -21.35
N HIS A 432 -13.97 -30.86 -20.36
CA HIS A 432 -15.42 -30.94 -20.53
C HIS A 432 -16.09 -29.55 -20.36
N GLY A 433 -15.30 -28.49 -20.18
CA GLY A 433 -15.81 -27.13 -19.97
C GLY A 433 -16.19 -26.82 -18.52
N LYS A 434 -16.01 -27.74 -17.57
CA LYS A 434 -16.34 -27.51 -16.16
C LYS A 434 -15.29 -26.60 -15.50
N LEU A 435 -15.73 -25.44 -15.03
CA LEU A 435 -14.88 -24.51 -14.29
C LEU A 435 -14.52 -25.08 -12.91
N ALA A 436 -13.25 -24.94 -12.53
CA ALA A 436 -12.80 -25.10 -11.16
C ALA A 436 -11.75 -24.05 -10.84
N ASP A 437 -11.66 -23.68 -9.56
CA ASP A 437 -10.59 -22.83 -9.07
C ASP A 437 -9.33 -23.67 -8.88
N VAL A 438 -8.25 -23.30 -9.58
CA VAL A 438 -7.02 -24.11 -9.65
C VAL A 438 -5.91 -23.66 -8.69
N VAL A 439 -6.17 -22.64 -7.86
CA VAL A 439 -5.24 -22.20 -6.82
C VAL A 439 -5.83 -22.46 -5.45
N LEU A 440 -5.00 -22.82 -4.47
CA LEU A 440 -5.45 -22.87 -3.08
C LEU A 440 -5.61 -21.44 -2.56
N GLY A 441 -6.33 -21.33 -1.46
CA GLY A 441 -6.69 -20.04 -0.89
C GLY A 441 -7.75 -20.15 0.18
N TYR A 442 -8.21 -18.99 0.61
CA TYR A 442 -9.20 -18.80 1.67
C TYR A 442 -10.42 -18.03 1.16
N ASP A 443 -11.54 -18.12 1.88
CA ASP A 443 -12.80 -17.44 1.50
C ASP A 443 -12.76 -15.93 1.82
N SER A 444 -11.98 -15.52 2.82
CA SER A 444 -11.92 -14.11 3.24
C SER A 444 -10.50 -13.57 3.24
N VAL A 445 -10.38 -12.26 2.97
CA VAL A 445 -9.12 -11.52 3.10
C VAL A 445 -8.55 -11.60 4.52
N LYS A 446 -9.41 -11.68 5.54
CA LYS A 446 -8.97 -11.81 6.94
C LYS A 446 -8.18 -13.10 7.18
N ASP A 447 -8.55 -14.18 6.50
CA ASP A 447 -7.82 -15.44 6.61
C ASP A 447 -6.43 -15.32 5.97
N TYR A 448 -6.32 -14.58 4.85
CA TYR A 448 -5.01 -14.23 4.26
C TYR A 448 -4.15 -13.34 5.18
N MET A 449 -4.76 -12.49 6.03
CA MET A 449 -4.01 -11.67 6.99
C MET A 449 -3.44 -12.48 8.17
N ASN A 450 -4.02 -13.64 8.45
CA ASN A 450 -3.55 -14.57 9.48
C ASN A 450 -2.75 -15.73 8.89
N ASP A 451 -2.58 -15.77 7.57
CA ASP A 451 -1.88 -16.82 6.87
C ASP A 451 -0.38 -16.76 7.18
N THR A 452 0.17 -17.89 7.59
CA THR A 452 1.62 -18.05 7.81
C THR A 452 2.28 -18.87 6.71
N SER A 453 1.51 -19.33 5.72
CA SER A 453 1.96 -20.19 4.62
C SER A 453 2.16 -19.45 3.30
N TYR A 454 1.99 -18.12 3.29
CA TYR A 454 2.20 -17.22 2.16
C TYR A 454 1.32 -17.49 0.92
N VAL A 455 0.17 -18.15 1.10
CA VAL A 455 -0.69 -18.68 0.03
C VAL A 455 -1.06 -17.61 -1.00
N GLY A 456 -0.51 -17.74 -2.22
CA GLY A 456 -0.83 -16.88 -3.37
C GLY A 456 -0.18 -15.49 -3.34
N SER A 457 0.55 -15.14 -2.28
CA SER A 457 1.10 -13.80 -2.06
C SER A 457 2.36 -13.52 -2.88
N ILE A 458 2.73 -12.25 -2.97
CA ILE A 458 4.07 -11.83 -3.40
C ILE A 458 4.97 -11.82 -2.18
N VAL A 459 6.07 -12.58 -2.24
CA VAL A 459 7.08 -12.63 -1.19
C VAL A 459 8.31 -11.79 -1.57
N GLY A 460 8.90 -11.13 -0.58
CA GLY A 460 9.99 -10.18 -0.74
C GLY A 460 10.24 -9.38 0.54
N ARG A 461 11.31 -8.57 0.66
CA ARG A 461 12.21 -8.09 -0.40
C ARG A 461 13.07 -9.15 -1.08
N VAL A 462 13.43 -10.20 -0.33
CA VAL A 462 14.15 -11.38 -0.83
C VAL A 462 13.33 -12.62 -0.50
N ALA A 463 12.86 -13.31 -1.53
CA ALA A 463 12.16 -14.58 -1.44
C ALA A 463 13.09 -15.70 -0.95
N ASN A 464 12.49 -16.69 -0.28
CA ASN A 464 13.19 -17.81 0.35
C ASN A 464 14.17 -17.34 1.45
N ARG A 465 15.17 -18.16 1.78
CA ARG A 465 15.99 -17.98 2.98
C ARG A 465 17.23 -17.12 2.75
N ILE A 466 17.63 -16.38 3.78
CA ILE A 466 18.96 -15.78 3.96
C ILE A 466 19.58 -16.36 5.23
N GLY A 467 20.72 -17.04 5.07
CA GLY A 467 21.44 -17.73 6.13
C GLY A 467 21.88 -16.77 7.24
N GLY A 468 21.60 -17.15 8.49
CA GLY A 468 21.93 -16.34 9.68
C GLY A 468 21.23 -14.98 9.74
N ALA A 469 20.23 -14.73 8.87
CA ALA A 469 19.56 -13.43 8.73
C ALA A 469 20.57 -12.28 8.58
N GLN A 470 21.60 -12.46 7.76
CA GLN A 470 22.63 -11.45 7.56
C GLN A 470 23.33 -11.63 6.21
N PHE A 471 23.97 -10.56 5.72
CA PHE A 471 24.83 -10.61 4.55
C PHE A 471 25.83 -9.45 4.55
N LYS A 472 26.81 -9.48 3.63
CA LYS A 472 27.73 -8.36 3.40
C LYS A 472 27.50 -7.77 2.01
N LEU A 473 27.40 -6.44 1.93
CA LEU A 473 27.30 -5.71 0.67
C LEU A 473 28.23 -4.50 0.71
N ASN A 474 29.14 -4.42 -0.26
CA ASN A 474 30.17 -3.38 -0.36
C ASN A 474 30.96 -3.20 0.95
N GLY A 475 31.38 -4.30 1.57
CA GLY A 475 32.12 -4.30 2.84
C GLY A 475 31.29 -4.01 4.08
N THR A 476 30.04 -3.58 3.94
CA THR A 476 29.12 -3.32 5.06
C THR A 476 28.38 -4.60 5.44
N HIS A 477 28.33 -4.90 6.74
CA HIS A 477 27.58 -6.04 7.28
C HIS A 477 26.16 -5.61 7.62
N TYR A 478 25.16 -6.29 7.07
CA TYR A 478 23.74 -6.05 7.32
C TYR A 478 23.16 -7.19 8.13
N LYS A 479 22.52 -6.86 9.25
CA LYS A 479 21.76 -7.80 10.08
C LYS A 479 20.27 -7.59 9.82
N LEU A 480 19.58 -8.68 9.52
CA LEU A 480 18.17 -8.74 9.15
C LEU A 480 17.31 -9.24 10.31
N VAL A 481 15.99 -9.09 10.17
CA VAL A 481 15.01 -9.61 11.14
C VAL A 481 14.74 -11.09 10.87
N ALA A 482 15.32 -11.97 11.70
CA ALA A 482 15.03 -13.40 11.64
C ALA A 482 13.57 -13.70 12.02
N ASN A 483 12.95 -14.60 11.25
CA ASN A 483 11.59 -15.11 11.47
C ASN A 483 11.52 -16.64 11.41
N GLU A 484 12.63 -17.31 11.11
CA GLU A 484 12.74 -18.77 11.09
C GLU A 484 14.05 -19.20 11.76
N GLY A 485 13.97 -19.44 13.07
CA GLY A 485 15.16 -19.72 13.88
C GLY A 485 16.18 -18.58 13.81
N LYS A 486 17.38 -18.87 13.28
CA LYS A 486 18.45 -17.88 13.06
C LYS A 486 18.43 -17.27 11.65
N ASN A 487 17.57 -17.75 10.77
CA ASN A 487 17.51 -17.36 9.37
C ASN A 487 16.37 -16.37 9.14
N MET A 488 16.46 -15.64 8.02
CA MET A 488 15.32 -14.90 7.49
C MET A 488 14.67 -15.73 6.38
N LEU A 489 13.35 -15.79 6.36
CA LEU A 489 12.54 -16.41 5.32
C LEU A 489 11.57 -15.37 4.72
N HIS A 490 11.49 -15.34 3.38
CA HIS A 490 10.51 -14.55 2.60
C HIS A 490 10.47 -13.05 2.92
N GLY A 491 11.62 -12.48 3.30
CA GLY A 491 11.77 -11.06 3.57
C GLY A 491 11.51 -10.65 5.01
N GLY A 492 11.24 -11.59 5.92
CA GLY A 492 11.19 -11.34 7.36
C GLY A 492 9.80 -11.50 7.98
N LYS A 493 9.67 -11.01 9.21
CA LYS A 493 8.44 -11.16 10.02
C LYS A 493 7.26 -10.38 9.44
N ILE A 494 7.52 -9.23 8.82
CA ILE A 494 6.53 -8.44 8.09
C ILE A 494 7.09 -8.23 6.69
N GLY A 495 6.98 -9.27 5.87
CA GLY A 495 7.45 -9.29 4.49
C GLY A 495 6.44 -8.66 3.54
N PHE A 496 6.73 -8.73 2.25
CA PHE A 496 5.84 -8.18 1.21
C PHE A 496 4.47 -8.86 1.12
N SER A 497 4.35 -10.07 1.67
CA SER A 497 3.11 -10.83 1.85
C SER A 497 2.17 -10.21 2.90
N ASP A 498 2.74 -9.48 3.88
CA ASP A 498 2.06 -9.08 5.12
C ASP A 498 1.79 -7.56 5.17
N VAL A 499 1.77 -6.93 4.00
CA VAL A 499 1.58 -5.48 3.85
C VAL A 499 0.49 -5.17 2.83
N VAL A 500 -0.13 -4.01 2.99
CA VAL A 500 -1.13 -3.53 2.04
C VAL A 500 -0.45 -2.82 0.85
N TRP A 501 -0.58 -3.42 -0.32
CA TRP A 501 -0.16 -2.82 -1.57
C TRP A 501 -1.17 -1.76 -2.03
N LYS A 502 -0.68 -0.69 -2.66
CA LYS A 502 -1.55 0.30 -3.32
C LYS A 502 -1.98 -0.26 -4.66
N VAL A 503 -3.28 -0.28 -4.93
CA VAL A 503 -3.78 -0.47 -6.29
C VAL A 503 -3.51 0.80 -7.08
N LYS A 504 -2.51 0.75 -7.96
CA LYS A 504 -2.10 1.86 -8.83
C LYS A 504 -3.04 2.00 -10.02
N LYS A 505 -3.48 0.87 -10.59
CA LYS A 505 -4.44 0.78 -11.70
C LYS A 505 -5.21 -0.52 -11.60
N TYR A 506 -6.46 -0.51 -12.08
CA TYR A 506 -7.30 -1.69 -12.15
C TYR A 506 -8.27 -1.56 -13.34
N HIS A 507 -8.18 -2.51 -14.27
CA HIS A 507 -9.09 -2.67 -15.39
C HIS A 507 -9.55 -4.12 -15.44
N ASN A 508 -10.80 -4.36 -15.07
CA ASN A 508 -11.33 -5.70 -14.81
C ASN A 508 -11.83 -6.46 -16.04
N LYS A 509 -12.08 -5.74 -17.13
CA LYS A 509 -12.65 -6.28 -18.38
C LYS A 509 -11.90 -5.73 -19.60
N GLY A 510 -12.17 -6.33 -20.76
CA GLY A 510 -11.60 -5.94 -22.05
C GLY A 510 -10.64 -6.98 -22.62
N PRO A 511 -9.92 -6.67 -23.69
CA PRO A 511 -9.07 -7.63 -24.40
C PRO A 511 -7.74 -7.90 -23.70
N SER A 512 -7.45 -7.28 -22.55
CA SER A 512 -6.28 -7.55 -21.70
C SER A 512 -6.50 -6.95 -20.31
N PRO A 513 -7.46 -7.46 -19.50
CA PRO A 513 -7.73 -6.92 -18.17
C PRO A 513 -6.47 -7.08 -17.30
N TYR A 514 -6.22 -6.09 -16.43
CA TYR A 514 -5.03 -6.04 -15.62
C TYR A 514 -5.23 -5.29 -14.30
N ILE A 515 -4.40 -5.61 -13.32
CA ILE A 515 -4.26 -4.87 -12.06
C ILE A 515 -2.79 -4.61 -11.76
N ILE A 516 -2.49 -3.41 -11.28
CA ILE A 516 -1.13 -3.00 -10.90
C ILE A 516 -1.13 -2.67 -9.41
N PHE A 517 -0.37 -3.44 -8.65
CA PHE A 517 -0.06 -3.19 -7.25
C PHE A 517 1.29 -2.48 -7.12
N THR A 518 1.43 -1.59 -6.15
CA THR A 518 2.72 -0.97 -5.82
C THR A 518 2.94 -0.85 -4.32
N TYR A 519 4.18 -1.07 -3.90
CA TYR A 519 4.63 -0.98 -2.52
C TYR A 519 5.98 -0.25 -2.46
N ARG A 520 6.15 0.63 -1.47
CA ARG A 520 7.42 1.31 -1.20
C ARG A 520 7.96 0.74 0.10
N SER A 521 8.99 -0.08 -0.02
CA SER A 521 9.75 -0.64 1.10
C SER A 521 10.81 0.39 1.48
N PHE A 522 10.82 0.86 2.73
CA PHE A 522 11.73 1.92 3.17
C PHE A 522 13.14 1.38 3.51
N ASP A 523 14.14 2.26 3.52
CA ASP A 523 15.50 1.95 3.96
C ASP A 523 15.50 1.44 5.42
N GLY A 524 16.03 0.24 5.64
CA GLY A 524 16.03 -0.44 6.94
C GLY A 524 14.82 -1.35 7.17
N GLU A 525 13.83 -1.40 6.28
CA GLU A 525 12.67 -2.31 6.42
C GLU A 525 13.14 -3.77 6.51
N GLN A 526 12.78 -4.46 7.59
CA GLN A 526 13.25 -5.81 7.94
C GLN A 526 14.79 -5.95 8.00
N GLY A 527 15.52 -4.84 8.10
CA GLY A 527 16.99 -4.76 8.12
C GLY A 527 17.65 -4.59 6.75
N PHE A 528 16.88 -4.54 5.66
CA PHE A 528 17.43 -4.36 4.31
C PHE A 528 17.85 -2.90 4.05
N PRO A 529 19.02 -2.63 3.43
CA PRO A 529 19.41 -1.28 3.05
C PRO A 529 18.62 -0.76 1.85
N GLY A 530 18.44 0.54 1.78
CA GLY A 530 17.90 1.27 0.64
C GLY A 530 16.38 1.25 0.55
N ASP A 531 15.83 2.37 0.10
CA ASP A 531 14.44 2.50 -0.32
C ASP A 531 14.24 1.72 -1.62
N LEU A 532 13.18 0.91 -1.69
CA LEU A 532 12.82 0.11 -2.85
C LEU A 532 11.37 0.36 -3.25
N LEU A 533 11.16 0.87 -4.47
CA LEU A 533 9.84 0.95 -5.06
C LEU A 533 9.55 -0.31 -5.86
N VAL A 534 8.50 -1.03 -5.50
CA VAL A 534 8.11 -2.31 -6.10
C VAL A 534 6.76 -2.16 -6.80
N THR A 535 6.64 -2.78 -7.96
CA THR A 535 5.40 -2.84 -8.75
C THR A 535 5.16 -4.27 -9.20
N VAL A 536 3.94 -4.75 -9.00
CA VAL A 536 3.47 -6.07 -9.47
C VAL A 536 2.28 -5.86 -10.38
N THR A 537 2.35 -6.36 -11.60
CA THR A 537 1.26 -6.31 -12.57
C THR A 537 0.76 -7.72 -12.85
N TYR A 538 -0.53 -7.95 -12.66
CA TYR A 538 -1.23 -9.14 -13.12
C TYR A 538 -2.08 -8.79 -14.33
N SER A 539 -2.03 -9.61 -15.38
CA SER A 539 -2.84 -9.40 -16.58
C SER A 539 -3.34 -10.72 -17.16
N LEU A 540 -4.59 -10.78 -17.63
CA LEU A 540 -5.08 -11.88 -18.46
C LEU A 540 -4.87 -11.52 -19.93
N ILE A 541 -3.97 -12.22 -20.61
CA ILE A 541 -3.59 -11.93 -22.00
C ILE A 541 -3.81 -13.15 -22.90
N GLY A 542 -4.06 -12.91 -24.19
CA GLY A 542 -4.32 -13.99 -25.15
C GLY A 542 -5.44 -14.94 -24.71
N ASP A 543 -5.41 -16.17 -25.22
CA ASP A 543 -6.29 -17.26 -24.78
C ASP A 543 -5.70 -17.96 -23.54
N LYS A 544 -6.43 -17.89 -22.42
CA LYS A 544 -6.11 -18.53 -21.12
C LYS A 544 -4.65 -18.36 -20.67
N GLN A 545 -4.16 -17.12 -20.64
CA GLN A 545 -2.82 -16.83 -20.13
C GLN A 545 -2.86 -15.79 -19.02
N LEU A 546 -2.14 -16.08 -17.94
CA LEU A 546 -1.87 -15.14 -16.85
C LEU A 546 -0.43 -14.65 -17.00
N SER A 547 -0.26 -13.34 -17.13
CA SER A 547 1.04 -12.67 -17.12
C SER A 547 1.26 -12.00 -15.78
N VAL A 548 2.45 -12.18 -15.22
CA VAL A 548 2.87 -11.57 -13.94
C VAL A 548 4.17 -10.83 -14.20
N SER A 549 4.19 -9.52 -13.95
CA SER A 549 5.39 -8.71 -14.06
C SER A 549 5.72 -8.06 -12.72
N MET A 550 6.88 -8.42 -12.17
CA MET A 550 7.44 -7.88 -10.94
C MET A 550 8.61 -6.97 -11.28
N LYS A 551 8.52 -5.70 -10.90
CA LYS A 551 9.57 -4.70 -11.11
C LYS A 551 9.95 -4.06 -9.80
N ALA A 552 11.23 -3.80 -9.61
CA ALA A 552 11.70 -3.07 -8.44
C ALA A 552 12.78 -2.05 -8.83
N ILE A 553 12.77 -0.90 -8.16
CA ILE A 553 13.73 0.18 -8.38
C ILE A 553 14.31 0.55 -7.02
N ALA A 554 15.62 0.33 -6.86
CA ALA A 554 16.37 0.86 -5.74
C ALA A 554 16.47 2.39 -5.92
N LEU A 555 15.95 3.15 -4.96
CA LEU A 555 15.83 4.61 -5.10
C LEU A 555 17.10 5.33 -4.66
N ASN A 556 17.80 4.81 -3.65
CA ASN A 556 18.92 5.53 -3.00
C ASN A 556 20.16 4.66 -2.72
N LYS A 557 20.03 3.37 -2.39
CA LYS A 557 21.16 2.48 -2.08
C LYS A 557 21.03 1.13 -2.81
N PRO A 558 22.14 0.48 -3.19
CA PRO A 558 22.12 -0.90 -3.64
C PRO A 558 21.52 -1.82 -2.58
N THR A 559 20.68 -2.77 -2.99
CA THR A 559 19.96 -3.67 -2.08
C THR A 559 19.69 -5.01 -2.74
N PRO A 560 19.67 -6.14 -2.00
CA PRO A 560 19.26 -7.41 -2.57
C PRO A 560 17.75 -7.42 -2.84
N VAL A 561 17.36 -7.93 -4.01
CA VAL A 561 15.97 -8.12 -4.42
C VAL A 561 15.82 -9.45 -5.13
N SER A 562 14.89 -10.27 -4.64
CA SER A 562 14.44 -11.49 -5.31
C SER A 562 12.96 -11.62 -5.01
N LEU A 563 12.10 -11.32 -5.98
CA LEU A 563 10.64 -11.37 -5.80
C LEU A 563 10.11 -12.68 -6.36
N ALA A 564 9.20 -13.31 -5.64
CA ALA A 564 8.51 -14.51 -6.10
C ALA A 564 7.00 -14.43 -5.83
N GLN A 565 6.23 -15.16 -6.62
CA GLN A 565 4.80 -15.34 -6.39
C GLN A 565 4.54 -16.74 -5.84
N HIS A 566 3.97 -16.82 -4.64
CA HIS A 566 3.87 -18.05 -3.85
C HIS A 566 2.54 -18.78 -4.06
N ILE A 567 2.17 -19.02 -5.33
CA ILE A 567 0.92 -19.72 -5.68
C ILE A 567 1.01 -21.21 -5.35
N TYR A 568 0.04 -21.70 -4.59
CA TYR A 568 -0.21 -23.11 -4.37
C TYR A 568 -1.15 -23.65 -5.46
N TRP A 569 -0.59 -24.36 -6.43
CA TRP A 569 -1.31 -24.92 -7.58
C TRP A 569 -1.91 -26.28 -7.27
N ASN A 570 -3.21 -26.41 -7.50
CA ASN A 570 -3.84 -27.70 -7.76
C ASN A 570 -4.69 -27.57 -9.03
N ILE A 571 -4.09 -27.91 -10.17
CA ILE A 571 -4.71 -27.70 -11.49
C ILE A 571 -5.89 -28.67 -11.75
N GLY A 572 -6.09 -29.69 -10.93
CA GLY A 572 -7.34 -30.47 -10.91
C GLY A 572 -8.51 -29.69 -10.28
N GLY A 573 -8.19 -28.77 -9.37
CA GLY A 573 -9.10 -27.95 -8.59
C GLY A 573 -8.60 -27.88 -7.14
N HIS A 574 -8.76 -26.75 -6.46
CA HIS A 574 -8.25 -26.58 -5.09
C HIS A 574 -8.79 -27.63 -4.10
N ASN A 575 -9.95 -28.21 -4.38
CA ASN A 575 -10.63 -29.22 -3.59
C ASN A 575 -10.52 -30.65 -4.18
N SER A 576 -9.58 -30.91 -5.09
CA SER A 576 -9.46 -32.22 -5.76
C SER A 576 -8.57 -33.24 -5.04
N GLY A 577 -8.12 -32.94 -3.81
CA GLY A 577 -7.22 -33.78 -3.02
C GLY A 577 -5.75 -33.43 -3.24
N ASP A 578 -4.85 -34.42 -3.16
CA ASP A 578 -3.41 -34.23 -3.35
C ASP A 578 -3.00 -34.06 -4.83
N ILE A 579 -1.77 -33.57 -5.05
CA ILE A 579 -1.17 -33.40 -6.38
C ILE A 579 -0.27 -34.57 -6.81
N LEU A 580 -0.19 -35.67 -6.05
CA LEU A 580 0.83 -36.71 -6.25
C LEU A 580 0.69 -37.41 -7.61
N SER A 581 -0.53 -37.46 -8.15
CA SER A 581 -0.81 -38.02 -9.48
C SER A 581 -0.57 -37.06 -10.66
N ASN A 582 -0.36 -35.75 -10.38
CA ASN A 582 -0.05 -34.78 -11.44
C ASN A 582 1.30 -35.10 -12.06
N GLU A 583 1.38 -35.05 -13.38
CA GLU A 583 2.66 -35.15 -14.09
C GLU A 583 3.31 -33.79 -14.18
N ILE A 584 4.59 -33.72 -13.84
CA ILE A 584 5.39 -32.50 -13.96
C ILE A 584 6.67 -32.76 -14.75
N GLN A 585 7.05 -31.79 -15.57
CA GLN A 585 8.37 -31.66 -16.17
C GLN A 585 8.97 -30.32 -15.73
N ILE A 586 10.22 -30.30 -15.30
CA ILE A 586 10.95 -29.10 -14.90
C ILE A 586 12.13 -28.92 -15.86
N PHE A 587 12.27 -27.71 -16.41
CA PHE A 587 13.32 -27.35 -17.36
C PHE A 587 14.54 -26.77 -16.62
N GLY A 588 15.10 -27.57 -15.71
CA GLY A 588 16.30 -27.25 -14.93
C GLY A 588 17.12 -28.50 -14.68
N SER A 589 18.30 -28.58 -15.29
CA SER A 589 19.21 -29.73 -15.20
C SER A 589 20.03 -29.76 -13.91
N HIS A 590 19.95 -28.70 -13.12
CA HIS A 590 20.66 -28.56 -11.84
C HIS A 590 19.75 -28.01 -10.75
N PHE A 591 20.14 -28.20 -9.50
CA PHE A 591 19.48 -27.66 -8.30
C PHE A 591 20.53 -27.19 -7.30
N THR A 592 20.11 -26.43 -6.28
CA THR A 592 21.00 -25.96 -5.20
C THR A 592 20.78 -26.81 -3.94
N PRO A 593 21.66 -27.79 -3.62
CA PRO A 593 21.54 -28.60 -2.41
C PRO A 593 21.54 -27.74 -1.15
N VAL A 594 20.77 -28.16 -0.16
CA VAL A 594 20.59 -27.44 1.11
C VAL A 594 21.13 -28.22 2.30
N ASP A 595 21.44 -27.50 3.37
CA ASP A 595 21.79 -28.06 4.67
C ASP A 595 20.53 -28.46 5.49
N SER A 596 20.73 -28.88 6.74
CA SER A 596 19.64 -29.26 7.65
C SER A 596 18.70 -28.11 8.02
N TYR A 597 19.08 -26.86 7.76
CA TYR A 597 18.27 -25.67 7.98
C TYR A 597 17.63 -25.15 6.67
N HIS A 598 17.68 -25.96 5.61
CA HIS A 598 17.20 -25.61 4.27
C HIS A 598 17.90 -24.39 3.65
N ILE A 599 19.13 -24.07 4.09
CA ILE A 599 19.98 -23.05 3.47
C ILE A 599 20.82 -23.70 2.38
N PRO A 600 20.90 -23.13 1.16
CA PRO A 600 21.80 -23.64 0.13
C PRO A 600 23.24 -23.74 0.62
N THR A 601 23.93 -24.79 0.23
CA THR A 601 25.35 -25.01 0.59
C THR A 601 26.30 -24.17 -0.27
N GLY A 602 25.80 -23.57 -1.35
CA GLY A 602 26.58 -22.94 -2.42
C GLY A 602 26.89 -23.89 -3.59
N GLU A 603 26.63 -25.19 -3.46
CA GLU A 603 26.77 -26.14 -4.57
C GLU A 603 25.65 -25.96 -5.61
N ILE A 604 25.98 -26.22 -6.88
CA ILE A 604 25.00 -26.39 -7.98
C ILE A 604 25.17 -27.81 -8.52
N ALA A 605 24.28 -28.72 -8.12
CA ALA A 605 24.39 -30.15 -8.40
C ALA A 605 23.46 -30.57 -9.53
N SER A 606 23.84 -31.60 -10.30
CA SER A 606 22.99 -32.14 -11.35
C SER A 606 21.78 -32.88 -10.75
N VAL A 607 20.60 -32.69 -11.36
CA VAL A 607 19.41 -33.45 -10.96
C VAL A 607 19.48 -34.92 -11.38
N LYS A 608 20.31 -35.27 -12.37
CA LYS A 608 20.34 -36.58 -12.99
C LYS A 608 20.64 -37.68 -11.97
N GLY A 609 19.81 -38.71 -11.95
CA GLY A 609 19.97 -39.84 -11.02
C GLY A 609 19.47 -39.59 -9.60
N THR A 610 18.99 -38.37 -9.30
CA THR A 610 18.42 -38.02 -7.99
C THR A 610 16.89 -38.14 -7.97
N PRO A 611 16.24 -38.02 -6.80
CA PRO A 611 14.78 -37.83 -6.70
C PRO A 611 14.26 -36.55 -7.38
N TYR A 612 15.14 -35.58 -7.63
CA TYR A 612 14.84 -34.27 -8.24
C TYR A 612 14.84 -34.28 -9.78
N ASP A 613 15.12 -35.41 -10.42
CA ASP A 613 15.18 -35.52 -11.89
C ASP A 613 13.79 -35.50 -12.54
N PHE A 614 13.31 -34.30 -12.89
CA PHE A 614 12.08 -34.05 -13.65
C PHE A 614 12.34 -33.55 -15.08
N LEU A 615 13.52 -33.83 -15.65
CA LEU A 615 13.84 -33.43 -17.03
C LEU A 615 12.89 -34.09 -18.05
N LYS A 616 12.37 -35.27 -17.71
CA LYS A 616 11.27 -35.94 -18.40
C LYS A 616 10.01 -35.92 -17.53
N PRO A 617 8.82 -35.76 -18.12
CA PRO A 617 7.57 -35.72 -17.37
C PRO A 617 7.35 -37.03 -16.61
N HIS A 618 7.02 -36.92 -15.32
CA HIS A 618 6.48 -38.02 -14.53
C HIS A 618 5.65 -37.52 -13.35
N ALA A 619 4.90 -38.41 -12.71
CA ALA A 619 4.08 -38.08 -11.54
C ALA A 619 4.92 -37.49 -10.40
N VAL A 620 4.41 -36.46 -9.72
CA VAL A 620 5.05 -35.83 -8.55
C VAL A 620 5.34 -36.89 -7.48
N GLY A 621 4.39 -37.78 -7.19
CA GLY A 621 4.52 -38.82 -6.17
C GLY A 621 5.51 -39.94 -6.49
N ARG A 622 6.04 -40.04 -7.74
CA ARG A 622 6.82 -41.20 -8.18
C ARG A 622 8.07 -41.47 -7.33
N LYS A 623 8.76 -40.41 -6.91
CA LYS A 623 10.01 -40.49 -6.13
C LYS A 623 9.92 -39.72 -4.81
N ILE A 624 8.75 -39.22 -4.44
CA ILE A 624 8.58 -38.34 -3.28
C ILE A 624 8.98 -39.02 -1.96
N ASN A 625 8.71 -40.33 -1.84
CA ASN A 625 9.07 -41.14 -0.66
C ASN A 625 10.58 -41.35 -0.47
N LYS A 626 11.42 -40.90 -1.41
CA LYS A 626 12.89 -40.87 -1.24
C LYS A 626 13.37 -39.62 -0.50
N LEU A 627 12.45 -38.71 -0.19
CA LEU A 627 12.66 -37.48 0.56
C LEU A 627 11.86 -37.58 1.87
N ASP A 628 12.29 -36.85 2.90
CA ASP A 628 11.69 -36.96 4.24
C ASP A 628 10.24 -36.46 4.26
N HIS A 629 9.98 -35.29 3.65
CA HIS A 629 8.67 -34.64 3.68
C HIS A 629 8.09 -34.32 2.31
N GLY A 630 8.88 -34.42 1.24
CA GLY A 630 8.50 -34.03 -0.11
C GLY A 630 9.52 -33.10 -0.75
N TYR A 631 9.14 -32.45 -1.83
CA TYR A 631 10.02 -31.51 -2.54
C TYR A 631 9.94 -30.14 -1.89
N ASP A 632 11.10 -29.54 -1.63
CA ASP A 632 11.29 -28.14 -1.25
C ASP A 632 12.70 -27.72 -1.69
N ILE A 633 12.87 -27.47 -2.99
CA ILE A 633 14.21 -27.26 -3.57
C ILE A 633 14.20 -26.23 -4.69
N ASN A 634 15.26 -25.43 -4.78
CA ASN A 634 15.47 -24.50 -5.90
C ASN A 634 16.15 -25.21 -7.07
N TYR A 635 15.50 -25.20 -8.22
CA TYR A 635 16.07 -25.60 -9.50
C TYR A 635 16.80 -24.42 -10.14
N ALA A 636 17.99 -24.67 -10.68
CA ALA A 636 18.65 -23.77 -11.61
C ALA A 636 18.08 -24.02 -13.01
N LEU A 637 17.36 -23.03 -13.56
CA LEU A 637 16.65 -23.18 -14.83
C LEU A 637 17.60 -23.10 -16.02
N ASP A 638 17.47 -24.07 -16.94
CA ASP A 638 18.28 -24.15 -18.15
C ASP A 638 17.97 -22.99 -19.11
N GLY A 639 18.91 -22.69 -20.02
CA GLY A 639 18.75 -21.66 -21.06
C GLY A 639 19.41 -20.32 -20.74
N ALA A 640 19.46 -19.44 -21.75
CA ALA A 640 20.21 -18.19 -21.69
C ALA A 640 19.82 -17.31 -20.50
N SER A 641 20.83 -16.75 -19.83
CA SER A 641 20.65 -15.72 -18.81
C SER A 641 20.18 -14.40 -19.43
N GLY A 642 19.45 -13.58 -18.66
CA GLY A 642 19.00 -12.26 -19.08
C GLY A 642 17.48 -12.10 -19.10
N GLN A 643 16.98 -11.16 -19.92
CA GLN A 643 15.58 -10.73 -19.90
C GLN A 643 14.62 -11.59 -20.74
N LYS A 644 15.11 -12.61 -21.47
CA LYS A 644 14.27 -13.44 -22.34
C LYS A 644 13.52 -14.50 -21.53
N LEU A 645 12.24 -14.69 -21.81
CA LEU A 645 11.44 -15.76 -21.22
C LEU A 645 11.91 -17.13 -21.73
N LYS A 646 12.05 -18.08 -20.82
CA LYS A 646 12.39 -19.48 -21.05
C LYS A 646 11.42 -20.40 -20.30
N PRO A 647 11.13 -21.61 -20.79
CA PRO A 647 10.25 -22.54 -20.10
C PRO A 647 10.86 -22.91 -18.75
N ALA A 648 10.04 -23.00 -17.70
CA ALA A 648 10.45 -23.38 -16.35
C ALA A 648 9.82 -24.71 -15.93
N ALA A 649 8.50 -24.87 -16.16
CA ALA A 649 7.78 -26.08 -15.81
C ALA A 649 6.57 -26.34 -16.72
N LEU A 650 6.17 -27.61 -16.80
CA LEU A 650 4.92 -28.07 -17.36
C LEU A 650 4.25 -29.00 -16.35
N VAL A 651 3.00 -28.73 -15.99
CA VAL A 651 2.18 -29.55 -15.09
C VAL A 651 0.95 -30.04 -15.84
N TYR A 652 0.60 -31.31 -15.68
CA TYR A 652 -0.56 -31.93 -16.29
C TYR A 652 -1.34 -32.75 -15.26
N ASP A 653 -2.62 -32.42 -15.10
CA ASP A 653 -3.55 -33.25 -14.32
C ASP A 653 -4.36 -34.14 -15.26
N LYS A 654 -4.19 -35.45 -15.09
CA LYS A 654 -4.85 -36.45 -15.92
C LYS A 654 -6.35 -36.47 -15.74
N LYS A 655 -6.90 -36.09 -14.59
CA LYS A 655 -8.34 -36.21 -14.28
C LYS A 655 -9.18 -35.10 -14.93
N SER A 656 -8.74 -33.84 -14.81
CA SER A 656 -9.37 -32.69 -15.46
C SER A 656 -8.92 -32.51 -16.91
N GLY A 657 -7.71 -32.97 -17.24
CA GLY A 657 -7.09 -32.71 -18.53
C GLY A 657 -6.42 -31.33 -18.61
N ARG A 658 -6.43 -30.53 -17.55
CA ARG A 658 -5.78 -29.21 -17.53
C ARG A 658 -4.26 -29.35 -17.59
N VAL A 659 -3.65 -28.44 -18.34
CA VAL A 659 -2.20 -28.30 -18.48
C VAL A 659 -1.82 -26.88 -18.12
N LEU A 660 -0.85 -26.72 -17.21
CA LEU A 660 -0.17 -25.47 -16.93
C LEU A 660 1.23 -25.52 -17.54
N LYS A 661 1.59 -24.51 -18.34
CA LYS A 661 2.97 -24.28 -18.79
C LYS A 661 3.44 -22.93 -18.26
N LEU A 662 4.61 -22.91 -17.62
CA LEU A 662 5.21 -21.73 -17.01
C LEU A 662 6.47 -21.33 -17.78
N TRP A 663 6.56 -20.06 -18.16
CA TRP A 663 7.77 -19.41 -18.66
C TRP A 663 8.18 -18.29 -17.72
N THR A 664 9.49 -18.06 -17.58
CA THR A 664 10.04 -16.98 -16.76
C THR A 664 11.34 -16.46 -17.34
N ASN A 665 11.78 -15.26 -16.93
CA ASN A 665 13.15 -14.79 -17.14
C ASN A 665 14.03 -14.98 -15.88
N ALA A 666 13.49 -15.54 -14.80
CA ALA A 666 14.24 -15.80 -13.57
C ALA A 666 15.32 -16.87 -13.77
N PRO A 667 16.42 -16.81 -13.01
CA PRO A 667 17.47 -17.82 -13.06
C PRO A 667 17.06 -19.13 -12.38
N GLY A 668 16.22 -19.08 -11.34
CA GLY A 668 15.82 -20.24 -10.56
C GLY A 668 14.31 -20.38 -10.37
N MET A 669 13.91 -21.51 -9.80
CA MET A 669 12.53 -21.80 -9.42
C MET A 669 12.49 -22.72 -8.21
N GLN A 670 11.85 -22.28 -7.12
CA GLN A 670 11.52 -23.17 -6.00
C GLN A 670 10.41 -24.12 -6.45
N PHE A 671 10.63 -25.42 -6.27
CA PHE A 671 9.60 -26.44 -6.37
C PHE A 671 9.30 -26.98 -4.97
N TYR A 672 8.14 -26.61 -4.46
CA TYR A 672 7.68 -26.99 -3.13
C TYR A 672 6.34 -27.73 -3.23
N THR A 673 6.19 -28.88 -2.56
CA THR A 673 4.98 -29.72 -2.65
C THR A 673 4.08 -29.62 -1.43
N SER A 674 3.95 -28.42 -0.84
CA SER A 674 3.05 -28.15 0.29
C SER A 674 3.18 -29.13 1.47
N ASN A 675 4.42 -29.56 1.73
CA ASN A 675 4.77 -30.62 2.67
C ASN A 675 4.23 -30.36 4.09
N PHE A 676 4.14 -29.09 4.47
CA PHE A 676 3.80 -28.66 5.83
C PHE A 676 2.36 -28.14 5.97
N LEU A 677 1.55 -28.13 4.90
CA LEU A 677 0.13 -27.84 5.06
C LEU A 677 -0.50 -28.98 5.85
N LYS A 678 -1.09 -28.68 7.02
CA LYS A 678 -1.76 -29.68 7.84
C LYS A 678 -3.02 -29.08 8.42
N ASP A 679 -4.15 -29.72 8.11
CA ASP A 679 -5.48 -29.33 8.59
C ASP A 679 -5.82 -27.85 8.33
N VAL A 680 -5.33 -27.30 7.22
CA VAL A 680 -5.54 -25.88 6.88
C VAL A 680 -6.90 -25.72 6.23
N LYS A 681 -7.83 -25.05 6.91
CA LYS A 681 -9.16 -24.75 6.38
C LYS A 681 -9.07 -23.70 5.27
N GLY A 682 -9.29 -24.13 4.03
CA GLY A 682 -9.34 -23.29 2.84
C GLY A 682 -10.74 -22.92 2.39
N LYS A 683 -10.83 -22.49 1.13
CA LYS A 683 -12.08 -22.11 0.45
C LYS A 683 -13.19 -23.16 0.55
N GLY A 684 -14.42 -22.68 0.75
CA GLY A 684 -15.61 -23.53 0.87
C GLY A 684 -15.54 -24.52 2.04
N GLY A 685 -14.67 -24.26 3.03
CA GLY A 685 -14.43 -25.15 4.16
C GLY A 685 -13.63 -26.42 3.84
N PHE A 686 -13.08 -26.56 2.63
CA PHE A 686 -12.22 -27.69 2.29
C PHE A 686 -10.93 -27.64 3.11
N VAL A 687 -10.49 -28.77 3.64
CA VAL A 687 -9.30 -28.85 4.49
C VAL A 687 -8.11 -29.31 3.65
N TYR A 688 -7.13 -28.43 3.45
CA TYR A 688 -5.88 -28.75 2.77
C TYR A 688 -4.97 -29.57 3.68
N GLN A 689 -4.50 -30.70 3.12
CA GLN A 689 -3.59 -31.65 3.74
C GLN A 689 -2.20 -31.56 3.09
N PRO A 690 -1.18 -32.28 3.60
CA PRO A 690 0.13 -32.30 2.95
C PRO A 690 -0.02 -32.72 1.49
N HIS A 691 0.74 -32.08 0.60
CA HIS A 691 0.68 -32.32 -0.84
C HIS A 691 -0.66 -31.94 -1.52
N ALA A 692 -1.50 -31.13 -0.88
CA ALA A 692 -2.70 -30.57 -1.54
C ALA A 692 -2.36 -29.69 -2.76
N ALA A 693 -1.13 -29.20 -2.87
CA ALA A 693 -0.67 -28.36 -3.97
C ALA A 693 0.84 -28.44 -4.23
N LEU A 694 1.25 -27.88 -5.35
CA LEU A 694 2.65 -27.55 -5.64
C LEU A 694 2.84 -26.04 -5.83
N CYS A 695 3.98 -25.50 -5.43
CA CYS A 695 4.43 -24.14 -5.69
C CYS A 695 5.54 -24.15 -6.75
N LEU A 696 5.51 -23.16 -7.64
CA LEU A 696 6.47 -22.97 -8.73
C LEU A 696 6.99 -21.52 -8.68
N GLU A 697 7.75 -21.22 -7.64
CA GLU A 697 8.19 -19.86 -7.33
C GLU A 697 9.43 -19.52 -8.15
N THR A 698 9.26 -18.89 -9.30
CA THR A 698 10.42 -18.43 -10.08
C THR A 698 11.09 -17.27 -9.34
N GLN A 699 12.42 -17.30 -9.20
CA GLN A 699 13.14 -16.40 -8.30
C GLN A 699 14.65 -16.35 -8.58
N GLY A 700 15.37 -15.47 -7.88
CA GLY A 700 16.82 -15.62 -7.67
C GLY A 700 17.12 -16.81 -6.75
N PHE A 701 18.32 -17.38 -6.81
CA PHE A 701 18.65 -18.52 -5.95
C PHE A 701 18.57 -18.12 -4.48
N PRO A 702 18.02 -18.98 -3.60
CA PRO A 702 18.03 -18.71 -2.16
C PRO A 702 19.44 -18.47 -1.65
N ASP A 703 19.57 -17.62 -0.64
CA ASP A 703 20.84 -17.20 -0.03
C ASP A 703 21.93 -16.68 -1.00
N ALA A 704 21.58 -16.27 -2.24
CA ALA A 704 22.55 -15.78 -3.23
C ALA A 704 23.38 -14.59 -2.75
N VAL A 705 22.90 -13.83 -1.76
CA VAL A 705 23.65 -12.73 -1.12
C VAL A 705 24.89 -13.21 -0.35
N ASN A 706 24.94 -14.48 0.03
CA ASN A 706 26.04 -15.11 0.76
C ASN A 706 26.83 -16.13 -0.10
N HIS A 707 26.42 -16.34 -1.35
CA HIS A 707 27.08 -17.25 -2.30
C HIS A 707 27.51 -16.50 -3.58
N PRO A 708 28.77 -16.04 -3.66
CA PRO A 708 29.27 -15.26 -4.80
C PRO A 708 29.22 -15.98 -6.16
N ASN A 709 29.13 -17.31 -6.16
CA ASN A 709 28.99 -18.14 -7.35
C ASN A 709 27.54 -18.23 -7.87
N PHE A 710 26.56 -17.76 -7.10
CA PHE A 710 25.16 -17.69 -7.54
C PHE A 710 24.91 -16.41 -8.35
N PRO A 711 23.88 -16.40 -9.22
CA PRO A 711 23.48 -15.18 -9.92
C PRO A 711 23.15 -14.06 -8.94
N SER A 712 23.75 -12.89 -9.15
CA SER A 712 23.56 -11.74 -8.25
C SER A 712 22.10 -11.30 -8.18
N THR A 713 21.64 -11.05 -6.95
CA THR A 713 20.33 -10.47 -6.64
C THR A 713 20.42 -8.98 -6.26
N ILE A 714 21.61 -8.36 -6.40
CA ILE A 714 21.82 -6.96 -6.01
C ILE A 714 21.26 -6.02 -7.09
N VAL A 715 20.38 -5.12 -6.65
CA VAL A 715 19.79 -4.05 -7.47
C VAL A 715 20.40 -2.73 -7.06
N SER A 716 21.04 -2.03 -8.00
CA SER A 716 21.64 -0.72 -7.78
C SER A 716 20.72 0.41 -8.28
N PRO A 717 20.80 1.62 -7.70
CA PRO A 717 20.08 2.79 -8.22
C PRO A 717 20.32 3.01 -9.71
N GLY A 718 19.25 3.35 -10.43
CA GLY A 718 19.27 3.52 -11.89
C GLY A 718 19.22 2.22 -12.72
N LYS A 719 19.33 1.04 -12.11
CA LYS A 719 19.21 -0.26 -12.79
C LYS A 719 17.98 -1.02 -12.27
N PRO A 720 16.84 -1.00 -12.98
CA PRO A 720 15.62 -1.63 -12.50
C PRO A 720 15.73 -3.17 -12.51
N TYR A 721 15.21 -3.79 -11.46
CA TYR A 721 14.88 -5.21 -11.42
C TYR A 721 13.65 -5.50 -12.28
N SER A 722 13.68 -6.61 -13.02
CA SER A 722 12.58 -7.04 -13.89
C SER A 722 12.50 -8.57 -13.89
N HIS A 723 11.42 -9.08 -13.32
CA HIS A 723 11.06 -10.48 -13.30
C HIS A 723 9.69 -10.65 -13.95
N GLN A 724 9.59 -11.55 -14.92
CA GLN A 724 8.40 -11.80 -15.71
C GLN A 724 8.05 -13.27 -15.67
N MET A 725 6.77 -13.57 -15.46
CA MET A 725 6.21 -14.90 -15.56
C MET A 725 5.08 -14.88 -16.60
N LEU A 726 5.01 -15.93 -17.40
CA LEU A 726 3.89 -16.19 -18.31
C LEU A 726 3.38 -17.60 -18.04
N LEU A 727 2.14 -17.70 -17.59
CA LEU A 727 1.46 -18.96 -17.35
C LEU A 727 0.42 -19.18 -18.44
N LYS A 728 0.55 -20.26 -19.20
CA LYS A 728 -0.42 -20.65 -20.22
C LYS A 728 -1.18 -21.88 -19.78
N PHE A 729 -2.49 -21.80 -19.85
CA PHE A 729 -3.38 -22.90 -19.54
C PHE A 729 -3.99 -23.48 -20.81
N SER A 730 -4.15 -24.79 -20.84
CA SER A 730 -4.79 -25.50 -21.95
C SER A 730 -5.41 -26.79 -21.44
N THR A 731 -6.16 -27.49 -22.29
CA THR A 731 -6.72 -28.81 -21.99
C THR A 731 -6.22 -29.83 -23.01
N LYS A 732 -5.96 -31.07 -22.57
CA LYS A 732 -5.75 -32.21 -23.46
C LYS A 732 -7.02 -33.04 -23.54
N SER A 733 -7.45 -33.32 -24.77
CA SER A 733 -8.43 -34.37 -25.04
C SER A 733 -7.93 -35.71 -24.50
N PRO A 734 -8.81 -36.63 -24.07
CA PRO A 734 -8.40 -38.00 -23.78
C PRO A 734 -7.66 -38.54 -25.01
N SER A 735 -6.47 -39.11 -24.82
CA SER A 735 -5.86 -39.92 -25.87
C SER A 735 -6.86 -41.01 -26.24
N ALA A 736 -7.27 -41.06 -27.51
CA ALA A 736 -8.11 -42.11 -28.06
C ALA A 736 -7.48 -43.49 -27.87
#